data_AF-K8ABQ5-F1
#
_entry.id   AF-K8ABQ5-F1
#
_cell.length_a   1.000
_cell.length_b   1.000
_cell.length_c   1.000
_cell.angle_alpha   90.00
_cell.angle_beta   90.00
_cell.angle_gamma   90.00
#
_symmetry.space_group_name_H-M   'P 1'
#
loop_
_entity.id
_entity.type
_entity.pdbx_description
1 polymer ?
#
loop_
_entity_poly.entity_id
_entity_poly.type
_entity_poly.pdbx_seq_one_letter_code
_entity_poly.pdbx_strand_id
1 'polypeptide(L)'
;MVNRIIATSPAAPDSLLFWALKGEEHLGAPFRFQLDLLSEDFTLDRQRLLGQPMSVTIPTQTLAPRYLTGKITAVTVRSEELDSKRYAVYQLTLEPDFWPMMRDRNFRIFQQQRVPDIVKTLFSEHDVKLEDKLTRSYRQWDYCVQYGESSFEFVSRLLELEGISYLFRHDKDGHTLVLMDDYTSASPFPGYDVIPWHATSGGGVVEEEGVSQLTASHVVTPGLYSTDDYDFRKPHAWMLQTLQNPVSPNPGKIDVYDWPGRFVEHGDGEAYARIRQQAWQAQQQQTRGSGTASGIAPGHTFRLIKAPHVADNADWLVVGAQYDFEENPYTSGGTGEGRQRIDFTVIPAQTPFRPAPVTPWPRTYGPQTARVVGPKGESIWTDRYGRVKVKFHWDRLSPGDENSSCWVRVSSAWAGQGFGGIQIPRVGDEVVVDFINGEPDRPIIIGRVYNEARMPPWELPAAATQMGFMSRSKDGSPDNANALRFEDKPGEEQFWLHAERNMDTEVEQDESHSVGQNRTKTVGKDETSHIKQNRTRTVDGNETVTVGQNRTKTIQGSETTTVNQHRTETVKGNETLSVEQNRDETITGNHTATVKSNHTGTVEGHQTLTVNQDRTRTVNGNEKVQVQQNRTVAVTGNQTLNVTGNRDVTVSRNENRVVSQKQVVSIGAGRTLTITGGDTRFTEGSVADSATTTFQINVGESGILISNGSIEITAGGASITINAAGVMVNGKKIELNA
;
A
#
# COMPACT_ATOMS: atom_id res chain seq x y z
N MET A 1 -34.97 21.43 74.51
CA MET A 1 -34.74 20.12 73.87
C MET A 1 -33.26 19.84 73.95
N VAL A 2 -32.86 18.61 74.24
CA VAL A 2 -31.44 18.25 74.34
C VAL A 2 -30.84 18.36 72.93
N ASN A 3 -29.74 19.11 72.79
CA ASN A 3 -29.09 19.41 71.52
C ASN A 3 -28.25 18.19 71.06
N ARG A 4 -28.90 17.06 70.76
CA ARG A 4 -28.24 15.79 70.40
C ARG A 4 -28.15 15.59 68.88
N ILE A 5 -27.12 14.89 68.45
CA ILE A 5 -27.00 14.34 67.09
C ILE A 5 -28.11 13.30 66.88
N ILE A 6 -28.76 13.34 65.71
CA ILE A 6 -29.84 12.43 65.35
C ILE A 6 -29.47 11.69 64.07
N ALA A 7 -29.58 10.36 64.07
CA ALA A 7 -29.47 9.55 62.86
C ALA A 7 -30.86 9.11 62.39
N THR A 8 -31.18 9.35 61.12
CA THR A 8 -32.46 8.97 60.52
C THR A 8 -32.23 8.13 59.27
N SER A 9 -33.02 7.07 59.10
CA SER A 9 -33.08 6.29 57.87
C SER A 9 -34.52 5.89 57.57
N PRO A 10 -34.99 6.00 56.30
CA PRO A 10 -36.34 5.57 55.93
C PRO A 10 -36.61 4.08 56.20
N ALA A 11 -35.57 3.24 56.29
CA ALA A 11 -35.69 1.81 56.49
C ALA A 11 -35.85 1.39 57.97
N ALA A 12 -35.57 2.30 58.90
CA ALA A 12 -35.74 2.09 60.34
C ALA A 12 -36.13 3.41 61.03
N PRO A 13 -37.31 3.97 60.70
CA PRO A 13 -37.77 5.24 61.30
C PRO A 13 -37.97 5.05 62.80
N ASP A 14 -37.35 5.93 63.59
CA ASP A 14 -37.46 6.01 65.06
C ASP A 14 -36.96 4.80 65.88
N SER A 15 -36.36 3.78 65.23
CA SER A 15 -35.81 2.59 65.92
C SER A 15 -34.31 2.67 66.25
N LEU A 16 -33.61 3.70 65.78
CA LEU A 16 -32.16 3.85 65.91
C LEU A 16 -31.80 5.18 66.58
N LEU A 17 -31.09 5.10 67.69
CA LEU A 17 -30.58 6.24 68.46
C LEU A 17 -29.09 6.43 68.14
N PHE A 18 -28.65 7.66 67.91
CA PHE A 18 -27.23 7.94 67.67
C PHE A 18 -26.41 7.72 68.94
N TRP A 19 -25.30 6.98 68.85
CA TRP A 19 -24.34 6.89 69.95
C TRP A 19 -22.97 7.45 69.57
N ALA A 20 -22.38 7.01 68.45
CA ALA A 20 -21.10 7.54 68.00
C ALA A 20 -20.96 7.57 66.49
N LEU A 21 -20.11 8.48 65.99
CA LEU A 21 -19.66 8.55 64.60
C LEU A 21 -18.15 8.74 64.56
N LYS A 22 -17.49 7.90 63.76
CA LYS A 22 -16.11 8.11 63.32
C LYS A 22 -16.05 8.07 61.82
N GLY A 23 -15.44 9.06 61.19
CA GLY A 23 -15.28 9.02 59.74
C GLY A 23 -14.61 10.25 59.18
N GLU A 24 -14.39 10.24 57.87
CA GLU A 24 -13.59 11.26 57.20
C GLU A 24 -14.20 11.68 55.87
N GLU A 25 -13.90 12.92 55.50
CA GLU A 25 -14.18 13.53 54.20
C GLU A 25 -12.93 14.25 53.72
N HIS A 26 -12.61 14.11 52.43
CA HIS A 26 -11.48 14.81 51.82
C HIS A 26 -11.87 15.32 50.42
N LEU A 27 -11.22 16.39 49.97
CA LEU A 27 -11.34 16.84 48.60
C LEU A 27 -10.81 15.77 47.64
N GLY A 28 -11.65 15.36 46.68
CA GLY A 28 -11.30 14.38 45.65
C GLY A 28 -11.27 12.93 46.12
N ALA A 29 -11.77 12.62 47.33
CA ALA A 29 -11.87 11.25 47.83
C ALA A 29 -13.29 10.94 48.34
N PRO A 30 -13.74 9.67 48.29
CA PRO A 30 -15.02 9.28 48.89
C PRO A 30 -15.00 9.52 50.39
N PHE A 31 -16.11 10.01 50.94
CA PHE A 31 -16.29 10.00 52.38
C PHE A 31 -16.54 8.59 52.88
N ARG A 32 -16.26 8.36 54.16
CA ARG A 32 -16.65 7.11 54.84
C ARG A 32 -16.96 7.39 56.29
N PHE A 33 -18.20 7.11 56.70
CA PHE A 33 -18.65 7.28 58.07
C PHE A 33 -19.03 5.95 58.70
N GLN A 34 -18.44 5.65 59.85
CA GLN A 34 -18.81 4.53 60.70
C GLN A 34 -19.67 5.07 61.85
N LEU A 35 -20.93 4.64 61.90
CA LEU A 35 -21.88 5.02 62.92
C LEU A 35 -22.17 3.85 63.84
N ASP A 36 -22.12 4.07 65.15
CA ASP A 36 -22.69 3.16 66.14
C ASP A 36 -24.04 3.72 66.58
N LEU A 37 -25.11 2.97 66.30
CA LEU A 37 -26.48 3.33 66.62
C LEU A 37 -27.09 2.32 67.61
N LEU A 38 -27.80 2.78 68.62
CA LEU A 38 -28.45 1.94 69.62
C LEU A 38 -29.89 1.66 69.22
N SER A 39 -30.33 0.43 69.39
CA SER A 39 -31.73 0.05 69.31
C SER A 39 -32.11 -0.83 70.50
N GLU A 40 -33.35 -0.67 70.96
CA GLU A 40 -34.00 -1.65 71.83
C GLU A 40 -34.59 -2.82 71.04
N ASP A 41 -34.69 -2.67 69.71
CA ASP A 41 -35.14 -3.71 68.80
C ASP A 41 -33.96 -4.58 68.31
N PHE A 42 -33.88 -5.79 68.87
CA PHE A 42 -32.90 -6.80 68.48
C PHE A 42 -33.29 -7.56 67.19
N THR A 43 -34.44 -7.24 66.59
CA THR A 43 -35.02 -7.94 65.44
C THR A 43 -34.91 -7.19 64.11
N LEU A 44 -34.33 -5.99 64.08
CA LEU A 44 -34.19 -5.23 62.83
C LEU A 44 -33.47 -6.05 61.75
N ASP A 45 -34.08 -6.08 60.57
CA ASP A 45 -33.55 -6.79 59.42
C ASP A 45 -32.35 -6.04 58.83
N ARG A 46 -31.16 -6.50 59.19
CA ARG A 46 -29.87 -5.95 58.74
C ARG A 46 -29.73 -5.93 57.22
N GLN A 47 -30.32 -6.89 56.51
CA GLN A 47 -30.22 -6.94 55.05
C GLN A 47 -31.04 -5.83 54.39
N ARG A 48 -32.19 -5.46 54.98
CA ARG A 48 -33.02 -4.36 54.47
C ARG A 48 -32.39 -2.98 54.66
N LEU A 49 -31.46 -2.84 55.61
CA LEU A 49 -30.72 -1.60 55.81
C LEU A 49 -29.68 -1.34 54.70
N LEU A 50 -29.12 -2.38 54.09
CA LEU A 50 -28.11 -2.23 53.04
C LEU A 50 -28.68 -1.50 51.80
N GLY A 51 -27.91 -0.55 51.28
CA GLY A 51 -28.28 0.30 50.14
C GLY A 51 -29.26 1.42 50.46
N GLN A 52 -29.80 1.48 51.69
CA GLN A 52 -30.74 2.53 52.10
C GLN A 52 -30.01 3.82 52.47
N PRO A 53 -30.62 4.99 52.23
CA PRO A 53 -30.04 6.25 52.65
C PRO A 53 -30.12 6.41 54.18
N MET A 54 -29.14 7.11 54.74
CA MET A 54 -29.13 7.55 56.12
C MET A 54 -28.63 9.00 56.20
N SER A 55 -29.22 9.77 57.10
CA SER A 55 -28.90 11.17 57.36
C SER A 55 -28.61 11.39 58.84
N VAL A 56 -27.45 11.96 59.13
CA VAL A 56 -26.96 12.33 60.46
C VAL A 56 -27.11 13.83 60.58
N THR A 57 -28.00 14.27 61.47
CA THR A 57 -28.25 15.69 61.76
C THR A 57 -27.41 16.08 62.96
N ILE A 58 -26.42 16.93 62.72
CA ILE A 58 -25.53 17.50 63.73
C ILE A 58 -26.09 18.87 64.12
N PRO A 59 -26.55 19.05 65.37
CA PRO A 59 -26.99 20.35 65.82
C PRO A 59 -25.80 21.32 65.87
N THR A 60 -26.08 22.59 65.56
CA THR A 60 -25.12 23.70 65.75
C THR A 60 -25.67 24.60 66.85
N GLN A 61 -24.81 25.40 67.50
CA GLN A 61 -25.24 26.20 68.65
C GLN A 61 -26.23 27.33 68.29
N THR A 62 -26.11 27.94 67.12
CA THR A 62 -26.87 29.13 66.72
C THR A 62 -27.31 29.15 65.25
N LEU A 63 -26.92 28.14 64.45
CA LEU A 63 -27.14 28.10 63.00
C LEU A 63 -28.11 26.98 62.62
N ALA A 64 -28.33 26.81 61.32
CA ALA A 64 -29.02 25.62 60.83
C ALA A 64 -28.20 24.36 61.17
N PRO A 65 -28.85 23.20 61.38
CA PRO A 65 -28.15 21.94 61.57
C PRO A 65 -27.27 21.59 60.37
N ARG A 66 -26.13 20.95 60.63
CA ARG A 66 -25.31 20.34 59.58
C ARG A 66 -25.76 18.92 59.34
N TYR A 67 -25.71 18.47 58.09
CA TYR A 67 -26.03 17.11 57.72
C TYR A 67 -24.78 16.34 57.29
N LEU A 68 -24.71 15.06 57.61
CA LEU A 68 -23.84 14.08 56.96
C LEU A 68 -24.73 12.95 56.47
N THR A 69 -24.70 12.68 55.17
CA THR A 69 -25.61 11.72 54.52
C THR A 69 -24.83 10.70 53.73
N GLY A 70 -25.39 9.51 53.56
CA GLY A 70 -24.81 8.49 52.69
C GLY A 70 -25.68 7.26 52.54
N LYS A 71 -25.17 6.28 51.82
CA LYS A 71 -25.78 4.96 51.64
C LYS A 71 -25.15 3.96 52.59
N ILE A 72 -25.97 3.16 53.26
CA ILE A 72 -25.51 2.10 54.17
C ILE A 72 -24.91 0.97 53.33
N THR A 73 -23.59 0.76 53.40
CA THR A 73 -22.90 -0.29 52.62
C THR A 73 -22.39 -1.46 53.45
N ALA A 74 -22.36 -1.31 54.77
CA ALA A 74 -22.09 -2.42 55.70
C ALA A 74 -22.89 -2.25 57.00
N VAL A 75 -23.29 -3.39 57.59
CA VAL A 75 -24.01 -3.46 58.87
C VAL A 75 -23.39 -4.57 59.70
N THR A 76 -22.94 -4.25 60.91
CA THR A 76 -22.60 -5.24 61.93
C THR A 76 -23.42 -4.95 63.19
N VAL A 77 -23.74 -6.00 63.95
CA VAL A 77 -24.56 -5.86 65.16
C VAL A 77 -23.88 -6.58 66.32
N ARG A 78 -23.79 -5.89 67.46
CA ARG A 78 -23.35 -6.46 68.73
C ARG A 78 -24.32 -6.13 69.84
N SER A 79 -24.30 -6.90 70.92
CA SER A 79 -25.02 -6.56 72.14
C SER A 79 -24.08 -5.79 73.05
N GLU A 80 -24.54 -4.67 73.58
CA GLU A 80 -23.79 -3.84 74.53
C GLU A 80 -24.69 -3.50 75.73
N GLU A 81 -24.13 -3.51 76.93
CA GLU A 81 -24.83 -3.09 78.14
C GLU A 81 -24.32 -1.71 78.56
N LEU A 82 -25.18 -0.71 78.49
CA LEU A 82 -24.89 0.69 78.80
C LEU A 82 -25.80 1.14 79.93
N ASP A 83 -25.22 1.60 81.05
CA ASP A 83 -25.94 2.09 82.23
C ASP A 83 -27.10 1.17 82.69
N SER A 84 -26.81 -0.13 82.84
CA SER A 84 -27.78 -1.16 83.26
C SER A 84 -28.95 -1.42 82.28
N LYS A 85 -28.85 -0.94 81.04
CA LYS A 85 -29.79 -1.23 79.95
C LYS A 85 -29.06 -1.89 78.78
N ARG A 86 -29.64 -2.94 78.21
CA ARG A 86 -29.06 -3.68 77.09
C ARG A 86 -29.57 -3.14 75.77
N TYR A 87 -28.67 -2.80 74.87
CA TYR A 87 -28.96 -2.33 73.52
C TYR A 87 -28.36 -3.28 72.47
N ALA A 88 -29.04 -3.36 71.33
CA ALA A 88 -28.42 -3.81 70.09
C ALA A 88 -27.69 -2.62 69.47
N VAL A 89 -26.37 -2.72 69.35
CA VAL A 89 -25.55 -1.70 68.68
C VAL A 89 -25.40 -2.07 67.21
N TYR A 90 -26.05 -1.30 66.35
CA TYR A 90 -25.91 -1.37 64.90
C TYR A 90 -24.77 -0.47 64.47
N GLN A 91 -23.66 -1.08 64.09
CA GLN A 91 -22.55 -0.38 63.48
C GLN A 91 -22.75 -0.36 61.96
N LEU A 92 -22.96 0.83 61.41
CA LEU A 92 -23.24 1.07 60.01
C LEU A 92 -22.06 1.77 59.34
N THR A 93 -21.71 1.36 58.12
CA THR A 93 -20.81 2.14 57.25
C THR A 93 -21.64 2.91 56.22
N LEU A 94 -21.50 4.23 56.19
CA LEU A 94 -22.06 5.10 55.16
C LEU A 94 -20.98 5.50 54.14
N GLU A 95 -21.31 5.35 52.86
CA GLU A 95 -20.49 5.73 51.72
C GLU A 95 -21.30 6.58 50.72
N PRO A 96 -20.65 7.27 49.76
CA PRO A 96 -21.33 8.06 48.73
C PRO A 96 -22.27 7.25 47.85
N ASP A 97 -23.17 7.93 47.14
CA ASP A 97 -24.12 7.27 46.21
C ASP A 97 -23.40 6.46 45.11
N PHE A 98 -22.17 6.84 44.75
CA PHE A 98 -21.34 6.10 43.80
C PHE A 98 -20.70 4.83 44.37
N TRP A 99 -21.03 4.38 45.59
CA TRP A 99 -20.49 3.15 46.17
C TRP A 99 -20.53 1.90 45.27
N PRO A 100 -21.49 1.72 44.32
CA PRO A 100 -21.45 0.61 43.38
C PRO A 100 -20.25 0.70 42.43
N MET A 101 -19.87 1.92 42.03
CA MET A 101 -18.71 2.19 41.15
C MET A 101 -17.37 1.88 41.83
N MET A 102 -17.33 1.80 43.16
CA MET A 102 -16.15 1.35 43.90
C MET A 102 -16.03 -0.18 43.95
N ARG A 103 -17.07 -0.90 43.49
CA ARG A 103 -17.19 -2.37 43.59
C ARG A 103 -17.42 -3.03 42.23
N ASP A 104 -17.58 -2.25 41.17
CA ASP A 104 -17.71 -2.76 39.81
C ASP A 104 -16.33 -2.92 39.15
N ARG A 105 -16.34 -3.46 37.93
CA ARG A 105 -15.15 -3.60 37.09
C ARG A 105 -15.58 -3.72 35.64
N ASN A 106 -14.99 -2.94 34.75
CA ASN A 106 -15.47 -2.89 33.37
C ASN A 106 -14.37 -2.69 32.32
N PHE A 107 -14.75 -2.89 31.05
CA PHE A 107 -13.97 -2.55 29.87
C PHE A 107 -14.84 -1.72 28.93
N ARG A 108 -14.48 -0.45 28.74
CA ARG A 108 -15.29 0.49 27.94
C ARG A 108 -14.39 1.41 27.14
N ILE A 109 -14.85 1.76 25.95
CA ILE A 109 -14.18 2.71 25.06
C ILE A 109 -15.03 3.98 25.01
N PHE A 110 -14.40 5.11 25.29
CA PHE A 110 -14.96 6.45 25.12
C PHE A 110 -14.19 7.14 23.99
N GLN A 111 -14.93 7.65 23.00
CA GLN A 111 -14.37 8.31 21.83
C GLN A 111 -14.98 9.68 21.68
N GLN A 112 -14.15 10.65 21.29
CA GLN A 112 -14.60 12.00 20.94
C GLN A 112 -15.37 12.68 22.08
N GLN A 113 -14.92 12.48 23.32
CA GLN A 113 -15.57 13.01 24.53
C GLN A 113 -14.54 13.72 25.41
N ARG A 114 -14.99 14.69 26.21
CA ARG A 114 -14.16 15.33 27.24
C ARG A 114 -14.30 14.56 28.55
N VAL A 115 -13.28 14.62 29.40
CA VAL A 115 -13.31 13.95 30.72
C VAL A 115 -14.55 14.31 31.54
N PRO A 116 -14.97 15.59 31.67
CA PRO A 116 -16.21 15.91 32.39
C PRO A 116 -17.46 15.24 31.82
N ASP A 117 -17.54 15.05 30.50
CA ASP A 117 -18.68 14.41 29.85
C ASP A 117 -18.70 12.89 30.12
N ILE A 118 -17.53 12.24 30.09
CA ILE A 118 -17.35 10.83 30.48
C ILE A 118 -17.79 10.63 31.93
N VAL A 119 -17.31 11.50 32.83
CA VAL A 119 -17.58 11.45 34.27
C VAL A 119 -19.07 11.64 34.55
N LYS A 120 -19.72 12.63 33.91
CA LYS A 120 -21.18 12.84 33.98
C LYS A 120 -21.96 11.61 33.51
N THR A 121 -21.52 10.98 32.42
CA THR A 121 -22.18 9.78 31.89
C THR A 121 -22.12 8.65 32.92
N LEU A 122 -20.92 8.35 33.45
CA LEU A 122 -20.74 7.28 34.43
C LEU A 122 -21.48 7.52 35.75
N PHE A 123 -21.46 8.75 36.28
CA PHE A 123 -22.20 9.07 37.50
C PHE A 123 -23.72 9.02 37.31
N SER A 124 -24.22 9.42 36.13
CA SER A 124 -25.67 9.36 35.86
C SER A 124 -26.20 7.93 35.69
N GLU A 125 -25.38 6.98 35.20
CA GLU A 125 -25.71 5.55 35.17
C GLU A 125 -25.93 4.94 36.56
N HIS A 126 -25.46 5.61 37.63
CA HIS A 126 -25.58 5.20 39.03
C HIS A 126 -26.43 6.16 39.89
N ASP A 127 -27.25 7.01 39.27
CA ASP A 127 -28.15 7.96 39.94
C ASP A 127 -27.44 8.94 40.92
N VAL A 128 -26.18 9.26 40.64
CA VAL A 128 -25.39 10.16 41.50
C VAL A 128 -25.77 11.61 41.19
N LYS A 129 -26.20 12.35 42.22
CA LYS A 129 -26.49 13.79 42.12
C LYS A 129 -25.18 14.55 41.93
N LEU A 130 -25.06 15.23 40.79
CA LEU A 130 -23.85 15.89 40.35
C LEU A 130 -24.11 17.38 40.08
N GLU A 131 -23.22 18.24 40.56
CA GLU A 131 -23.14 19.65 40.20
C GLU A 131 -21.78 19.93 39.55
N ASP A 132 -21.78 20.66 38.44
CA ASP A 132 -20.58 21.04 37.70
C ASP A 132 -20.26 22.52 37.96
N LYS A 133 -19.14 22.77 38.64
CA LYS A 133 -18.58 24.12 38.87
C LYS A 133 -17.20 24.28 38.23
N LEU A 134 -16.92 23.52 37.17
CA LEU A 134 -15.66 23.62 36.46
C LEU A 134 -15.56 24.95 35.70
N THR A 135 -14.40 25.59 35.78
CA THR A 135 -14.14 26.92 35.20
C THR A 135 -13.28 26.87 33.94
N ARG A 136 -12.49 25.81 33.77
CA ARG A 136 -11.59 25.61 32.63
C ARG A 136 -12.28 24.89 31.47
N SER A 137 -11.68 25.02 30.28
CA SER A 137 -11.98 24.16 29.13
C SER A 137 -11.12 22.89 29.17
N TYR A 138 -11.72 21.77 28.82
CA TYR A 138 -11.05 20.46 28.76
C TYR A 138 -10.97 19.95 27.35
N ARG A 139 -9.88 19.26 27.04
CA ARG A 139 -9.66 18.67 25.72
C ARG A 139 -10.66 17.55 25.43
N GLN A 140 -10.89 17.35 24.14
CA GLN A 140 -11.62 16.20 23.63
C GLN A 140 -10.64 15.05 23.40
N TRP A 141 -10.91 13.91 24.03
CA TRP A 141 -10.11 12.71 23.86
C TRP A 141 -10.55 11.95 22.61
N ASP A 142 -9.61 11.72 21.70
CA ASP A 142 -9.87 10.90 20.51
C ASP A 142 -10.26 9.46 20.89
N TYR A 143 -9.61 8.94 21.94
CA TYR A 143 -9.75 7.57 22.42
C TYR A 143 -9.32 7.49 23.89
N CYS A 144 -10.20 6.98 24.75
CA CYS A 144 -9.94 6.76 26.17
C CYS A 144 -10.63 5.46 26.61
N VAL A 145 -9.90 4.60 27.32
CA VAL A 145 -10.33 3.24 27.62
C VAL A 145 -10.36 3.05 29.13
N GLN A 146 -11.51 2.62 29.66
CA GLN A 146 -11.60 1.95 30.95
C GLN A 146 -11.15 0.51 30.75
N TYR A 147 -10.10 0.07 31.43
CA TYR A 147 -9.49 -1.24 31.15
C TYR A 147 -9.29 -2.07 32.41
N GLY A 148 -10.27 -2.91 32.72
CA GLY A 148 -10.15 -3.88 33.82
C GLY A 148 -9.97 -3.22 35.18
N GLU A 149 -10.50 -2.02 35.35
CA GLU A 149 -10.51 -1.20 36.57
C GLU A 149 -11.96 -0.92 36.97
N SER A 150 -12.18 -0.52 38.22
CA SER A 150 -13.51 -0.07 38.67
C SER A 150 -13.89 1.25 37.99
N SER A 151 -15.18 1.55 37.89
CA SER A 151 -15.65 2.81 37.31
C SER A 151 -15.21 4.00 38.16
N PHE A 152 -15.07 3.82 39.48
CA PHE A 152 -14.52 4.84 40.37
C PHE A 152 -13.03 5.10 40.13
N GLU A 153 -12.18 4.06 39.99
CA GLU A 153 -10.75 4.24 39.67
C GLU A 153 -10.59 4.92 38.30
N PHE A 154 -11.38 4.52 37.31
CA PHE A 154 -11.37 5.13 35.98
C PHE A 154 -11.67 6.63 36.04
N VAL A 155 -12.75 7.02 36.74
CA VAL A 155 -13.08 8.43 36.97
C VAL A 155 -11.96 9.13 37.73
N SER A 156 -11.46 8.54 38.81
CA SER A 156 -10.47 9.17 39.69
C SER A 156 -9.18 9.50 38.95
N ARG A 157 -8.59 8.56 38.20
CA ARG A 157 -7.36 8.85 37.44
C ARG A 157 -7.54 9.92 36.35
N LEU A 158 -8.73 10.03 35.77
CA LEU A 158 -9.04 11.06 34.77
C LEU A 158 -9.20 12.43 35.42
N LEU A 159 -9.92 12.51 36.54
CA LEU A 159 -10.03 13.74 37.32
C LEU A 159 -8.65 14.20 37.83
N GLU A 160 -7.82 13.27 38.32
CA GLU A 160 -6.45 13.52 38.77
C GLU A 160 -5.52 14.03 37.67
N LEU A 161 -5.69 13.56 36.42
CA LEU A 161 -4.95 14.05 35.25
C LEU A 161 -5.38 15.46 34.85
N GLU A 162 -6.68 15.71 34.76
CA GLU A 162 -7.24 17.00 34.36
C GLU A 162 -7.20 18.06 35.48
N GLY A 163 -6.81 17.65 36.69
CA GLY A 163 -6.71 18.51 37.87
C GLY A 163 -8.06 18.90 38.46
N ILE A 164 -9.07 18.06 38.22
CA ILE A 164 -10.43 18.20 38.75
C ILE A 164 -10.49 17.47 40.09
N SER A 165 -11.03 18.12 41.09
CA SER A 165 -11.39 17.50 42.37
C SER A 165 -12.90 17.56 42.56
N TYR A 166 -13.39 16.99 43.65
CA TYR A 166 -14.78 17.09 44.04
C TYR A 166 -14.93 17.20 45.56
N LEU A 167 -16.06 17.72 45.99
CA LEU A 167 -16.51 17.74 47.38
C LEU A 167 -17.94 17.21 47.46
N PHE A 168 -18.40 16.93 48.68
CA PHE A 168 -19.79 16.56 48.94
C PHE A 168 -20.51 17.70 49.66
N ARG A 169 -21.60 18.17 49.07
CA ARG A 169 -22.56 19.02 49.77
C ARG A 169 -23.64 18.14 50.35
N HIS A 170 -23.71 18.05 51.67
CA HIS A 170 -24.71 17.29 52.39
C HIS A 170 -25.93 18.16 52.73
N ASP A 171 -27.10 17.68 52.35
CA ASP A 171 -28.41 18.24 52.67
C ASP A 171 -29.21 17.21 53.49
N LYS A 172 -30.36 17.61 54.04
CA LYS A 172 -31.19 16.74 54.88
C LYS A 172 -31.52 15.38 54.23
N ASP A 173 -31.83 15.40 52.93
CA ASP A 173 -32.36 14.25 52.18
C ASP A 173 -31.32 13.56 51.27
N GLY A 174 -30.03 13.88 51.44
CA GLY A 174 -28.92 13.26 50.69
C GLY A 174 -27.80 14.25 50.38
N HIS A 175 -26.83 13.83 49.57
CA HIS A 175 -25.69 14.66 49.17
C HIS A 175 -25.62 14.89 47.67
N THR A 176 -24.91 15.95 47.28
CA THR A 176 -24.54 16.26 45.90
C THR A 176 -23.03 16.25 45.77
N LEU A 177 -22.50 15.53 44.77
CA LEU A 177 -21.10 15.59 44.39
C LEU A 177 -20.88 16.85 43.55
N VAL A 178 -19.96 17.72 43.95
CA VAL A 178 -19.69 18.98 43.25
C VAL A 178 -18.30 18.90 42.63
N LEU A 179 -18.21 18.92 41.30
CA LEU A 179 -16.93 18.97 40.57
C LEU A 179 -16.35 20.37 40.60
N MET A 180 -15.07 20.47 40.93
CA MET A 180 -14.34 21.73 41.13
C MET A 180 -12.92 21.64 40.55
N ASP A 181 -12.50 22.66 39.81
CA ASP A 181 -11.13 22.81 39.31
C ASP A 181 -10.44 24.09 39.81
N ASP A 182 -11.14 24.88 40.61
CA ASP A 182 -10.61 26.08 41.24
C ASP A 182 -11.30 26.31 42.60
N TYR A 183 -10.49 26.36 43.65
CA TYR A 183 -10.96 26.59 45.03
C TYR A 183 -10.64 28.02 45.52
N THR A 184 -10.03 28.87 44.69
CA THR A 184 -9.76 30.27 45.09
C THR A 184 -11.06 31.08 45.27
N SER A 185 -12.17 30.61 44.69
CA SER A 185 -13.52 31.16 44.87
C SER A 185 -14.38 30.36 45.85
N ALA A 186 -13.80 29.41 46.58
CA ALA A 186 -14.53 28.60 47.57
C ALA A 186 -15.15 29.49 48.66
N SER A 187 -16.45 29.30 48.88
CA SER A 187 -17.21 30.06 49.87
C SER A 187 -17.12 29.43 51.26
N PRO A 188 -17.19 30.24 52.33
CA PRO A 188 -17.28 29.70 53.67
C PRO A 188 -18.50 28.80 53.87
N PHE A 189 -18.41 27.90 54.83
CA PHE A 189 -19.59 27.18 55.26
C PHE A 189 -20.57 28.19 55.89
N PRO A 190 -21.86 28.20 55.53
CA PRO A 190 -22.80 29.23 55.98
C PRO A 190 -22.78 29.44 57.51
N GLY A 191 -22.44 30.66 57.94
CA GLY A 191 -22.36 31.05 59.35
C GLY A 191 -21.02 30.76 60.03
N TYR A 192 -20.04 30.21 59.32
CA TYR A 192 -18.69 29.91 59.79
C TYR A 192 -17.61 30.67 59.02
N ASP A 193 -17.94 31.86 58.50
CA ASP A 193 -17.00 32.76 57.81
C ASP A 193 -15.77 33.08 58.67
N VAL A 194 -15.97 33.16 59.98
CA VAL A 194 -14.93 33.42 60.98
C VAL A 194 -15.03 32.37 62.07
N ILE A 195 -13.93 31.65 62.34
CA ILE A 195 -13.84 30.69 63.42
C ILE A 195 -12.80 31.19 64.43
N PRO A 196 -13.16 31.40 65.71
CA PRO A 196 -12.21 31.80 66.73
C PRO A 196 -11.31 30.65 67.19
N TRP A 197 -10.10 31.00 67.59
CA TRP A 197 -9.22 30.13 68.37
C TRP A 197 -9.69 30.08 69.82
N HIS A 198 -9.88 28.87 70.33
CA HIS A 198 -10.26 28.59 71.71
C HIS A 198 -9.26 27.59 72.32
N ALA A 199 -8.22 28.10 72.97
CA ALA A 199 -7.43 27.32 73.91
C ALA A 199 -7.52 27.97 75.29
N THR A 200 -7.98 27.23 76.29
CA THR A 200 -7.92 27.66 77.69
C THR A 200 -6.55 27.32 78.27
N SER A 201 -5.74 28.34 78.53
CA SER A 201 -4.43 28.21 79.18
C SER A 201 -4.49 27.68 80.64
N GLY A 202 -5.69 27.39 81.16
CA GLY A 202 -5.94 27.02 82.56
C GLY A 202 -7.04 25.96 82.79
N GLY A 203 -7.41 25.17 81.78
CA GLY A 203 -8.34 24.04 81.97
C GLY A 203 -9.82 24.41 82.20
N GLY A 204 -10.25 25.62 81.81
CA GLY A 204 -11.66 26.00 81.80
C GLY A 204 -12.43 25.38 80.64
N VAL A 205 -13.72 25.08 80.86
CA VAL A 205 -14.67 24.66 79.81
C VAL A 205 -15.04 25.89 78.97
N VAL A 206 -14.90 25.78 77.66
CA VAL A 206 -15.34 26.81 76.70
C VAL A 206 -16.65 26.32 76.09
N GLU A 207 -17.71 27.10 76.24
CA GLU A 207 -19.05 26.76 75.73
C GLU A 207 -19.20 27.08 74.24
N GLU A 208 -18.29 27.85 73.64
CA GLU A 208 -18.34 28.28 72.22
C GLU A 208 -17.57 27.32 71.28
N GLU A 209 -18.10 27.13 70.08
CA GLU A 209 -17.45 26.38 69.00
C GLU A 209 -16.20 27.09 68.45
N GLY A 210 -15.09 26.37 68.23
CA GLY A 210 -13.91 26.94 67.56
C GLY A 210 -12.75 25.98 67.34
N VAL A 211 -11.58 26.53 66.99
CA VAL A 211 -10.34 25.78 66.77
C VAL A 211 -9.52 25.77 68.07
N SER A 212 -9.16 24.59 68.55
CA SER A 212 -8.40 24.42 69.80
C SER A 212 -6.91 24.14 69.57
N GLN A 213 -6.57 23.57 68.41
CA GLN A 213 -5.20 23.26 68.02
C GLN A 213 -4.98 23.53 66.54
N LEU A 214 -3.78 23.99 66.21
CA LEU A 214 -3.28 24.08 64.84
C LEU A 214 -1.78 23.78 64.85
N THR A 215 -1.34 22.98 63.89
CA THR A 215 0.04 22.53 63.72
C THR A 215 0.41 22.71 62.26
N ALA A 216 1.13 23.79 61.97
CA ALA A 216 1.67 24.04 60.65
C ALA A 216 2.70 22.96 60.27
N SER A 217 2.53 22.34 59.09
CA SER A 217 3.50 21.40 58.53
C SER A 217 4.03 21.95 57.22
N HIS A 218 5.35 21.85 57.03
CA HIS A 218 5.99 22.20 55.77
C HIS A 218 6.80 20.99 55.32
N VAL A 219 6.51 20.47 54.12
CA VAL A 219 7.15 19.28 53.56
C VAL A 219 7.92 19.66 52.30
N VAL A 220 9.13 19.14 52.11
CA VAL A 220 9.89 19.40 50.88
C VAL A 220 9.20 18.72 49.69
N THR A 221 8.92 19.48 48.64
CA THR A 221 8.43 18.96 47.35
C THR A 221 9.45 19.20 46.24
N PRO A 222 9.44 18.39 45.16
CA PRO A 222 10.36 18.56 44.03
C PRO A 222 10.30 19.98 43.44
N GLY A 223 11.44 20.46 42.90
CA GLY A 223 11.57 21.82 42.40
C GLY A 223 11.31 21.97 40.90
N LEU A 224 11.21 20.86 40.16
CA LEU A 224 10.98 20.86 38.72
C LEU A 224 10.10 19.65 38.33
N TYR A 225 9.03 19.90 37.59
CA TYR A 225 8.25 18.86 36.92
C TYR A 225 8.47 18.95 35.41
N SER A 226 8.73 17.81 34.78
CA SER A 226 8.91 17.70 33.35
C SER A 226 8.09 16.54 32.80
N THR A 227 7.46 16.72 31.64
CA THR A 227 6.73 15.65 30.95
C THR A 227 6.85 15.79 29.44
N ASP A 228 6.87 14.66 28.74
CA ASP A 228 7.02 14.61 27.28
C ASP A 228 6.13 13.52 26.68
N ASP A 229 5.89 13.63 25.37
CA ASP A 229 5.11 12.66 24.61
C ASP A 229 5.50 12.64 23.13
N TYR A 230 5.00 11.66 22.39
CA TYR A 230 5.25 11.52 20.96
C TYR A 230 3.95 11.38 20.17
N ASP A 231 3.76 12.29 19.21
CA ASP A 231 2.71 12.21 18.19
C ASP A 231 3.32 11.92 16.81
N PHE A 232 3.00 10.78 16.23
CA PHE A 232 3.46 10.38 14.90
C PHE A 232 2.97 11.32 13.78
N ARG A 233 1.92 12.11 14.02
CA ARG A 233 1.42 13.13 13.08
C ARG A 233 2.35 14.35 13.03
N LYS A 234 3.14 14.56 14.08
CA LYS A 234 4.07 15.68 14.27
C LYS A 234 5.43 15.14 14.79
N PRO A 235 6.13 14.27 14.04
CA PRO A 235 7.24 13.46 14.56
C PRO A 235 8.49 14.25 14.98
N HIS A 236 8.58 15.52 14.61
CA HIS A 236 9.67 16.44 14.98
C HIS A 236 9.21 17.56 15.94
N ALA A 237 7.96 17.52 16.40
CA ALA A 237 7.48 18.52 17.36
C ALA A 237 8.21 18.34 18.69
N TRP A 238 8.66 19.47 19.25
CA TRP A 238 9.17 19.52 20.61
C TRP A 238 7.98 19.50 21.58
N MET A 239 7.76 18.37 22.23
CA MET A 239 6.62 18.15 23.12
C MET A 239 6.96 18.34 24.61
N LEU A 240 8.25 18.38 24.99
CA LEU A 240 8.69 18.52 26.37
C LEU A 240 8.13 19.78 27.02
N GLN A 241 7.38 19.59 28.10
CA GLN A 241 6.86 20.63 28.98
C GLN A 241 7.56 20.57 30.32
N THR A 242 8.05 21.70 30.79
CA THR A 242 8.78 21.80 32.05
C THR A 242 8.28 23.01 32.83
N LEU A 243 7.95 22.80 34.11
CA LEU A 243 7.49 23.85 34.99
C LEU A 243 8.22 23.79 36.34
N GLN A 244 8.73 24.93 36.78
CA GLN A 244 9.36 25.07 38.08
C GLN A 244 8.30 25.10 39.19
N ASN A 245 8.59 24.44 40.31
CA ASN A 245 7.82 24.59 41.52
C ASN A 245 8.41 25.73 42.37
N PRO A 246 7.78 26.92 42.40
CA PRO A 246 8.38 28.12 42.99
C PRO A 246 8.44 28.06 44.52
N VAL A 247 7.68 27.16 45.15
CA VAL A 247 7.64 27.03 46.61
C VAL A 247 8.67 26.03 47.13
N SER A 248 9.27 25.20 46.25
CA SER A 248 10.34 24.27 46.64
C SER A 248 11.54 25.03 47.24
N PRO A 249 12.27 24.47 48.22
CA PRO A 249 13.47 25.12 48.78
C PRO A 249 14.55 25.44 47.73
N ASN A 250 14.62 24.66 46.64
CA ASN A 250 15.51 24.89 45.51
C ASN A 250 14.71 24.85 44.19
N PRO A 251 14.01 25.93 43.81
CA PRO A 251 13.22 25.97 42.57
C PRO A 251 14.07 25.64 41.34
N GLY A 252 13.53 24.81 40.44
CA GLY A 252 14.24 24.35 39.24
C GLY A 252 15.31 23.28 39.49
N LYS A 253 15.45 22.76 40.71
CA LYS A 253 16.32 21.64 41.07
C LYS A 253 15.47 20.45 41.55
N ILE A 254 16.03 19.23 41.49
CA ILE A 254 15.32 17.98 41.80
C ILE A 254 14.16 17.79 40.82
N ASP A 255 14.50 17.23 39.67
CA ASP A 255 13.58 16.99 38.55
C ASP A 255 12.80 15.70 38.74
N VAL A 256 11.50 15.77 38.49
CA VAL A 256 10.63 14.60 38.27
C VAL A 256 10.21 14.63 36.82
N TYR A 257 10.61 13.59 36.09
CA TYR A 257 10.30 13.41 34.67
C TYR A 257 9.30 12.27 34.47
N ASP A 258 8.12 12.59 33.93
CA ASP A 258 7.04 11.63 33.66
C ASP A 258 6.92 11.32 32.16
N TRP A 259 6.99 10.03 31.81
CA TRP A 259 6.78 9.51 30.46
C TRP A 259 5.86 8.26 30.44
N PRO A 260 4.89 8.19 29.50
CA PRO A 260 4.45 9.26 28.62
C PRO A 260 3.52 10.25 29.34
N GLY A 261 3.49 11.50 28.88
CA GLY A 261 2.67 12.56 29.46
C GLY A 261 1.16 12.48 29.16
N ARG A 262 0.76 11.63 28.22
CA ARG A 262 -0.63 11.46 27.75
C ARG A 262 -1.17 12.73 27.11
N PHE A 263 -0.41 13.36 26.21
CA PHE A 263 -0.89 14.49 25.43
C PHE A 263 -0.34 14.51 24.01
N VAL A 264 -1.03 15.23 23.13
CA VAL A 264 -0.66 15.39 21.71
C VAL A 264 -0.60 16.85 21.28
N GLU A 265 -1.17 17.75 22.08
CA GLU A 265 -1.10 19.20 21.91
C GLU A 265 -0.30 19.83 23.05
N HIS A 266 0.49 20.85 22.72
CA HIS A 266 1.37 21.55 23.67
C HIS A 266 0.59 22.17 24.85
N GLY A 267 -0.59 22.72 24.58
CA GLY A 267 -1.42 23.35 25.62
C GLY A 267 -1.89 22.37 26.70
N ASP A 268 -2.15 21.11 26.34
CA ASP A 268 -2.53 20.07 27.29
C ASP A 268 -1.34 19.70 28.19
N GLY A 269 -0.16 19.50 27.59
CA GLY A 269 1.06 19.19 28.34
C GLY A 269 1.43 20.31 29.33
N GLU A 270 1.29 21.57 28.92
CA GLU A 270 1.53 22.72 29.81
C GLU A 270 0.53 22.71 30.98
N ALA A 271 -0.74 22.42 30.70
CA ALA A 271 -1.77 22.30 31.73
C ALA A 271 -1.46 21.17 32.72
N TYR A 272 -1.05 19.99 32.25
CA TYR A 272 -0.71 18.86 33.10
C TYR A 272 0.54 19.14 33.95
N ALA A 273 1.57 19.77 33.39
CA ALA A 273 2.73 20.21 34.16
C ALA A 273 2.35 21.20 35.26
N ARG A 274 1.44 22.15 34.96
CA ARG A 274 0.90 23.10 35.93
C ARG A 274 0.09 22.44 37.03
N ILE A 275 -0.75 21.46 36.69
CA ILE A 275 -1.57 20.72 37.67
C ILE A 275 -0.66 19.97 38.66
N ARG A 276 0.38 19.28 38.18
CA ARG A 276 1.33 18.55 39.03
C ARG A 276 2.13 19.48 39.93
N GLN A 277 2.58 20.60 39.37
CA GLN A 277 3.27 21.65 40.12
C GLN A 277 2.38 22.27 41.22
N GLN A 278 1.11 22.55 40.94
CA GLN A 278 0.14 23.06 41.92
C GLN A 278 -0.23 22.02 42.99
N ALA A 279 -0.32 20.73 42.63
CA ALA A 279 -0.51 19.66 43.62
C ALA A 279 0.64 19.63 44.64
N TRP A 280 1.88 19.86 44.19
CA TRP A 280 3.03 20.00 45.09
C TRP A 280 3.01 21.27 45.94
N GLN A 281 2.47 22.39 45.43
CA GLN A 281 2.27 23.59 46.26
C GLN A 281 1.32 23.31 47.41
N ALA A 282 0.17 22.68 47.12
CA ALA A 282 -0.80 22.31 48.13
C ALA A 282 -0.23 21.30 49.14
N GLN A 283 0.55 20.31 48.68
CA GLN A 283 1.21 19.33 49.55
C GLN A 283 2.26 19.98 50.47
N GLN A 284 2.98 20.98 49.98
CA GLN A 284 4.05 21.62 50.74
C GLN A 284 3.53 22.38 51.97
N GLN A 285 2.34 22.98 51.86
CA GLN A 285 1.77 23.92 52.84
C GLN A 285 0.51 23.37 53.53
N GLN A 286 0.53 22.08 53.93
CA GLN A 286 -0.57 21.49 54.68
C GLN A 286 -0.44 21.76 56.18
N THR A 287 -1.52 22.24 56.78
CA THR A 287 -1.59 22.50 58.22
C THR A 287 -2.69 21.64 58.82
N ARG A 288 -2.42 20.98 59.94
CA ARG A 288 -3.41 20.14 60.65
C ARG A 288 -3.97 20.90 61.84
N GLY A 289 -5.25 20.77 62.10
CA GLY A 289 -5.89 21.38 63.27
C GLY A 289 -6.90 20.46 63.93
N SER A 290 -7.36 20.87 65.10
CA SER A 290 -8.41 20.21 65.86
C SER A 290 -9.37 21.26 66.41
N GLY A 291 -10.66 20.97 66.43
CA GLY A 291 -11.69 21.89 66.90
C GLY A 291 -13.07 21.27 67.07
N THR A 292 -14.03 22.10 67.47
CA THR A 292 -15.44 21.75 67.69
C THR A 292 -16.38 22.41 66.69
N ALA A 293 -15.90 23.37 65.90
CA ALA A 293 -16.71 24.15 64.97
C ALA A 293 -17.31 23.31 63.85
N SER A 294 -18.63 23.16 63.86
CA SER A 294 -19.34 22.25 62.96
C SER A 294 -19.27 22.66 61.49
N GLY A 295 -18.91 23.91 61.17
CA GLY A 295 -18.68 24.37 59.79
C GLY A 295 -17.34 24.00 59.17
N ILE A 296 -16.46 23.30 59.91
CA ILE A 296 -15.22 22.76 59.35
C ILE A 296 -15.57 21.57 58.44
N ALA A 297 -15.63 21.84 57.13
CA ALA A 297 -16.07 20.90 56.10
C ALA A 297 -15.18 21.05 54.84
N PRO A 298 -14.76 19.95 54.19
CA PRO A 298 -13.91 20.05 53.00
C PRO A 298 -14.51 20.90 51.89
N GLY A 299 -13.68 21.69 51.24
CA GLY A 299 -14.07 22.59 50.14
C GLY A 299 -14.66 23.93 50.56
N HIS A 300 -14.75 24.18 51.87
CA HIS A 300 -15.12 25.47 52.43
C HIS A 300 -13.91 26.22 53.00
N THR A 301 -14.01 27.55 52.97
CA THR A 301 -13.03 28.45 53.56
C THR A 301 -13.46 28.95 54.93
N PHE A 302 -12.52 29.36 55.78
CA PHE A 302 -12.83 30.12 56.98
C PHE A 302 -11.65 31.02 57.37
N ARG A 303 -11.96 32.15 58.01
CA ARG A 303 -10.97 33.03 58.64
C ARG A 303 -10.71 32.59 60.08
N LEU A 304 -9.49 32.14 60.39
CA LEU A 304 -9.11 31.85 61.78
C LEU A 304 -8.74 33.16 62.50
N ILE A 305 -9.30 33.44 63.67
CA ILE A 305 -8.96 34.63 64.47
C ILE A 305 -8.53 34.28 65.89
N LYS A 306 -7.81 35.19 66.55
CA LYS A 306 -7.30 35.05 67.93
C LYS A 306 -6.31 33.88 68.12
N ALA A 307 -5.72 33.36 67.04
CA ALA A 307 -4.72 32.30 67.15
C ALA A 307 -3.43 32.81 67.84
N PRO A 308 -2.76 31.99 68.68
CA PRO A 308 -1.55 32.38 69.41
C PRO A 308 -0.41 32.82 68.48
N HIS A 309 -0.26 32.16 67.33
CA HIS A 309 0.66 32.59 66.28
C HIS A 309 -0.05 33.54 65.32
N VAL A 310 0.46 34.76 65.18
CA VAL A 310 -0.16 35.80 64.34
C VAL A 310 -0.31 35.35 62.89
N ALA A 311 0.66 34.61 62.35
CA ALA A 311 0.62 34.09 60.98
C ALA A 311 -0.54 33.12 60.71
N ASP A 312 -1.04 32.44 61.75
CA ASP A 312 -2.15 31.48 61.63
C ASP A 312 -3.50 32.19 61.54
N ASN A 313 -3.55 33.48 61.91
CA ASN A 313 -4.71 34.32 61.70
C ASN A 313 -4.82 34.68 60.20
N ALA A 314 -5.23 33.71 59.39
CA ALA A 314 -5.36 33.79 57.94
C ALA A 314 -6.69 33.15 57.46
N ASP A 315 -6.91 33.21 56.14
CA ASP A 315 -7.95 32.48 55.45
C ASP A 315 -7.45 31.09 55.06
N TRP A 316 -8.19 30.07 55.48
CA TRP A 316 -7.84 28.66 55.30
C TRP A 316 -8.89 27.96 54.46
N LEU A 317 -8.46 27.12 53.52
CA LEU A 317 -9.31 26.16 52.80
C LEU A 317 -9.21 24.81 53.49
N VAL A 318 -10.34 24.23 53.89
CA VAL A 318 -10.38 22.87 54.43
C VAL A 318 -10.25 21.86 53.28
N VAL A 319 -9.19 21.05 53.30
CA VAL A 319 -8.94 20.00 52.29
C VAL A 319 -9.32 18.60 52.80
N GLY A 320 -9.48 18.44 54.11
CA GLY A 320 -9.95 17.21 54.73
C GLY A 320 -10.43 17.43 56.16
N ALA A 321 -11.39 16.62 56.60
CA ALA A 321 -11.93 16.64 57.95
C ALA A 321 -12.25 15.22 58.42
N GLN A 322 -11.90 14.93 59.66
CA GLN A 322 -12.15 13.69 60.35
C GLN A 322 -13.00 14.00 61.59
N TYR A 323 -14.13 13.31 61.70
CA TYR A 323 -15.11 13.49 62.76
C TYR A 323 -14.98 12.37 63.79
N ASP A 324 -14.95 12.73 65.06
CA ASP A 324 -15.09 11.82 66.19
C ASP A 324 -16.15 12.38 67.14
N PHE A 325 -17.38 11.90 66.95
CA PHE A 325 -18.57 12.32 67.68
C PHE A 325 -19.08 11.18 68.56
N GLU A 326 -19.46 11.47 69.79
CA GLU A 326 -20.02 10.53 70.75
C GLU A 326 -21.03 11.25 71.65
N GLU A 327 -22.25 10.74 71.73
CA GLU A 327 -23.31 11.29 72.57
C GLU A 327 -23.28 10.67 73.97
N ASN A 328 -23.74 11.45 74.96
CA ASN A 328 -23.88 10.94 76.33
C ASN A 328 -25.03 9.91 76.43
N PRO A 329 -25.00 9.01 77.44
CA PRO A 329 -26.01 7.97 77.59
C PRO A 329 -27.46 8.48 77.58
N TYR A 330 -28.39 7.66 77.10
CA TYR A 330 -29.84 7.95 77.06
C TYR A 330 -30.55 7.72 78.40
N THR A 331 -29.80 7.37 79.44
CA THR A 331 -30.24 7.05 80.80
C THR A 331 -30.05 8.25 81.73
N SER A 332 -31.08 8.58 82.51
CA SER A 332 -30.98 9.62 83.54
C SER A 332 -30.04 9.18 84.67
N GLY A 333 -28.89 9.83 84.82
CA GLY A 333 -27.87 9.54 85.83
C GLY A 333 -26.54 9.00 85.31
N GLY A 334 -26.39 8.80 83.98
CA GLY A 334 -25.13 8.40 83.37
C GLY A 334 -24.05 9.47 83.52
N THR A 335 -22.82 9.05 83.83
CA THR A 335 -21.65 9.94 84.04
C THR A 335 -20.77 10.09 82.79
N GLY A 336 -21.25 9.66 81.62
CA GLY A 336 -20.52 9.78 80.36
C GLY A 336 -20.53 11.20 79.80
N GLU A 337 -19.36 11.74 79.47
CA GLU A 337 -19.23 13.00 78.74
C GLU A 337 -19.37 12.76 77.23
N GLY A 338 -20.11 13.63 76.53
CA GLY A 338 -20.16 13.61 75.07
C GLY A 338 -18.84 14.11 74.48
N ARG A 339 -18.48 13.61 73.29
CA ARG A 339 -17.30 14.03 72.54
C ARG A 339 -17.73 14.64 71.22
N GLN A 340 -17.27 15.85 70.93
CA GLN A 340 -17.37 16.44 69.60
C GLN A 340 -15.99 16.94 69.19
N ARG A 341 -15.31 16.20 68.32
CA ARG A 341 -13.98 16.55 67.83
C ARG A 341 -13.92 16.46 66.32
N ILE A 342 -13.39 17.51 65.71
CA ILE A 342 -13.11 17.58 64.28
C ILE A 342 -11.62 17.81 64.12
N ASP A 343 -10.90 16.80 63.65
CA ASP A 343 -9.52 16.95 63.22
C ASP A 343 -9.53 17.26 61.72
N PHE A 344 -8.81 18.29 61.29
CA PHE A 344 -8.91 18.79 59.92
C PHE A 344 -7.54 19.10 59.33
N THR A 345 -7.47 19.09 58.01
CA THR A 345 -6.31 19.55 57.24
C THR A 345 -6.72 20.74 56.40
N VAL A 346 -5.93 21.81 56.45
CA VAL A 346 -6.14 23.03 55.69
C VAL A 346 -4.90 23.43 54.91
N ILE A 347 -5.11 24.19 53.85
CA ILE A 347 -4.08 24.95 53.14
C ILE A 347 -4.48 26.44 53.13
N PRO A 348 -3.54 27.39 52.94
CA PRO A 348 -3.93 28.79 52.76
C PRO A 348 -4.95 28.93 51.62
N ALA A 349 -6.01 29.72 51.80
CA ALA A 349 -7.12 29.77 50.84
C ALA A 349 -6.72 30.22 49.42
N GLN A 350 -5.60 30.94 49.30
CA GLN A 350 -5.04 31.40 48.02
C GLN A 350 -4.18 30.33 47.31
N THR A 351 -3.81 29.25 47.99
CA THR A 351 -3.00 28.17 47.41
C THR A 351 -3.88 27.32 46.50
N PRO A 352 -3.56 27.19 45.19
CA PRO A 352 -4.34 26.37 44.29
C PRO A 352 -4.34 24.90 44.74
N PHE A 353 -5.52 24.32 44.90
CA PHE A 353 -5.64 22.89 45.19
C PHE A 353 -5.76 22.09 43.89
N ARG A 354 -4.94 21.05 43.76
CA ARG A 354 -5.05 20.02 42.71
C ARG A 354 -4.94 18.64 43.36
N PRO A 355 -5.73 17.65 42.90
CA PRO A 355 -5.60 16.29 43.39
C PRO A 355 -4.21 15.71 43.05
N ALA A 356 -3.68 14.90 43.97
CA ALA A 356 -2.46 14.14 43.71
C ALA A 356 -2.76 12.92 42.81
N PRO A 357 -1.85 12.51 41.92
CA PRO A 357 -2.03 11.33 41.06
C PRO A 357 -1.81 10.03 41.83
N VAL A 358 -2.77 9.63 42.65
CA VAL A 358 -2.69 8.42 43.49
C VAL A 358 -3.32 7.21 42.82
N THR A 359 -4.26 7.42 41.90
CA THR A 359 -4.95 6.33 41.20
C THR A 359 -4.08 5.80 40.06
N PRO A 360 -3.72 4.51 40.07
CA PRO A 360 -2.85 3.95 39.04
C PRO A 360 -3.55 3.94 37.68
N TRP A 361 -2.78 4.21 36.61
CA TRP A 361 -3.26 4.00 35.25
C TRP A 361 -3.26 2.50 34.91
N PRO A 362 -4.32 1.98 34.26
CA PRO A 362 -4.39 0.58 33.88
C PRO A 362 -3.32 0.25 32.85
N ARG A 363 -2.79 -0.98 32.90
CA ARG A 363 -1.81 -1.49 31.94
C ARG A 363 -2.26 -2.80 31.31
N THR A 364 -1.91 -2.97 30.05
CA THR A 364 -1.98 -4.26 29.36
C THR A 364 -0.70 -5.05 29.63
N TYR A 365 -0.81 -6.37 29.75
CA TYR A 365 0.33 -7.26 30.03
C TYR A 365 0.82 -8.06 28.80
N GLY A 366 0.25 -7.79 27.63
CA GLY A 366 0.63 -8.45 26.39
C GLY A 366 -0.34 -8.13 25.25
N PRO A 367 0.00 -8.55 24.03
CA PRO A 367 -0.83 -8.34 22.86
C PRO A 367 -2.13 -9.13 22.94
N GLN A 368 -3.16 -8.63 22.26
CA GLN A 368 -4.49 -9.23 22.15
C GLN A 368 -4.89 -9.33 20.69
N THR A 369 -5.82 -10.22 20.35
CA THR A 369 -6.40 -10.20 19.00
C THR A 369 -7.64 -9.30 18.95
N ALA A 370 -7.89 -8.72 17.78
CA ALA A 370 -9.08 -7.93 17.50
C ALA A 370 -9.51 -8.16 16.04
N ARG A 371 -10.78 -7.90 15.74
CA ARG A 371 -11.30 -8.01 14.39
C ARG A 371 -11.29 -6.64 13.71
N VAL A 372 -10.78 -6.55 12.48
CA VAL A 372 -10.84 -5.31 11.70
C VAL A 372 -12.28 -4.99 11.31
N VAL A 373 -12.68 -3.73 11.44
CA VAL A 373 -14.05 -3.25 11.16
C VAL A 373 -14.03 -2.00 10.28
N GLY A 374 -15.15 -1.75 9.63
CA GLY A 374 -15.35 -0.59 8.76
C GLY A 374 -16.82 -0.43 8.39
N PRO A 375 -17.15 0.57 7.54
CA PRO A 375 -18.52 0.82 7.11
C PRO A 375 -19.15 -0.38 6.42
N LYS A 376 -20.47 -0.50 6.57
CA LYS A 376 -21.23 -1.59 5.94
C LYS A 376 -20.99 -1.63 4.42
N GLY A 377 -20.58 -2.79 3.92
CA GLY A 377 -20.33 -3.02 2.49
C GLY A 377 -18.91 -2.69 2.03
N GLU A 378 -18.07 -2.12 2.89
CA GLU A 378 -16.67 -1.82 2.56
C GLU A 378 -15.75 -2.96 3.00
N SER A 379 -14.97 -3.51 2.06
CA SER A 379 -14.01 -4.58 2.35
C SER A 379 -12.66 -4.05 2.84
N ILE A 380 -12.34 -2.77 2.58
CA ILE A 380 -11.08 -2.12 3.01
C ILE A 380 -11.38 -0.71 3.53
N TRP A 381 -11.17 -0.49 4.83
CA TRP A 381 -11.37 0.81 5.46
C TRP A 381 -10.07 1.31 6.09
N THR A 382 -9.46 2.31 5.46
CA THR A 382 -8.13 2.82 5.84
C THR A 382 -8.02 4.33 5.63
N ASP A 383 -7.07 4.97 6.32
CA ASP A 383 -6.80 6.40 6.19
C ASP A 383 -5.45 6.69 5.50
N ARG A 384 -5.07 7.97 5.41
CA ARG A 384 -3.81 8.41 4.77
C ARG A 384 -2.53 7.85 5.38
N TYR A 385 -2.61 7.24 6.57
CA TYR A 385 -1.48 6.63 7.27
C TYR A 385 -1.51 5.10 7.22
N GLY A 386 -2.46 4.50 6.49
CA GLY A 386 -2.64 3.05 6.43
C GLY A 386 -3.22 2.46 7.71
N ARG A 387 -3.84 3.28 8.57
CA ARG A 387 -4.48 2.82 9.82
C ARG A 387 -5.78 2.10 9.53
N VAL A 388 -6.21 1.23 10.42
CA VAL A 388 -7.53 0.58 10.36
C VAL A 388 -8.27 0.74 11.68
N LYS A 389 -9.55 0.41 11.71
CA LYS A 389 -10.32 0.34 12.96
C LYS A 389 -10.57 -1.12 13.33
N VAL A 390 -10.70 -1.38 14.63
CA VAL A 390 -10.86 -2.74 15.16
C VAL A 390 -11.99 -2.82 16.18
N LYS A 391 -12.54 -4.01 16.34
CA LYS A 391 -13.38 -4.39 17.47
C LYS A 391 -12.61 -5.36 18.35
N PHE A 392 -12.34 -4.95 19.58
CA PHE A 392 -11.78 -5.83 20.61
C PHE A 392 -12.83 -6.83 21.10
N HIS A 393 -12.40 -8.02 21.49
CA HIS A 393 -13.31 -9.08 21.95
C HIS A 393 -14.00 -8.76 23.27
N TRP A 394 -13.36 -7.99 24.14
CA TRP A 394 -13.91 -7.54 25.41
C TRP A 394 -14.86 -6.34 25.28
N ASP A 395 -14.88 -5.65 24.13
CA ASP A 395 -15.75 -4.50 23.93
C ASP A 395 -17.18 -4.95 23.60
N ARG A 396 -17.97 -5.02 24.67
CA ARG A 396 -19.37 -5.41 24.65
C ARG A 396 -20.31 -4.34 24.11
N LEU A 397 -19.92 -3.07 24.20
CA LEU A 397 -20.78 -1.94 23.84
C LEU A 397 -20.58 -1.51 22.38
N SER A 398 -19.49 -1.96 21.74
CA SER A 398 -19.25 -1.66 20.33
C SER A 398 -20.29 -2.30 19.39
N PRO A 399 -20.83 -1.50 18.44
CA PRO A 399 -21.72 -1.99 17.38
C PRO A 399 -21.01 -2.92 16.38
N GLY A 400 -19.67 -2.93 16.35
CA GLY A 400 -18.87 -3.72 15.42
C GLY A 400 -18.73 -3.12 14.02
N ASP A 401 -18.86 -1.80 13.92
CA ASP A 401 -18.73 -0.99 12.69
C ASP A 401 -17.56 0.01 12.78
N GLU A 402 -17.52 1.00 11.89
CA GLU A 402 -16.51 2.07 11.84
C GLU A 402 -16.42 2.94 13.11
N ASN A 403 -17.32 2.81 14.08
CA ASN A 403 -17.30 3.54 15.34
C ASN A 403 -16.75 2.70 16.50
N SER A 404 -16.31 1.47 16.25
CA SER A 404 -15.84 0.55 17.32
C SER A 404 -14.55 0.99 18.01
N SER A 405 -13.65 1.67 17.29
CA SER A 405 -12.39 2.14 17.85
C SER A 405 -11.87 3.40 17.17
N CYS A 406 -10.80 3.95 17.72
CA CYS A 406 -9.96 4.91 17.03
C CYS A 406 -9.23 4.26 15.83
N TRP A 407 -8.56 5.11 15.06
CA TRP A 407 -7.65 4.64 14.01
C TRP A 407 -6.37 4.06 14.60
N VAL A 408 -6.17 2.77 14.42
CA VAL A 408 -5.04 1.99 14.92
C VAL A 408 -3.96 1.85 13.86
N ARG A 409 -2.71 2.23 14.18
CA ARG A 409 -1.57 2.05 13.27
C ARG A 409 -1.27 0.58 13.04
N VAL A 410 -0.87 0.26 11.81
CA VAL A 410 -0.53 -1.10 11.39
C VAL A 410 0.97 -1.18 11.14
N SER A 411 1.63 -2.08 11.86
CA SER A 411 3.03 -2.43 11.62
C SER A 411 3.19 -2.99 10.21
N SER A 412 4.24 -2.56 9.52
CA SER A 412 4.65 -3.09 8.24
C SER A 412 5.95 -3.85 8.38
N ALA A 413 6.15 -4.88 7.54
CA ALA A 413 7.42 -5.59 7.44
C ALA A 413 8.59 -4.67 7.03
N TRP A 414 8.30 -3.56 6.33
CA TRP A 414 9.28 -2.55 5.94
C TRP A 414 8.60 -1.20 5.74
N ALA A 415 9.02 -0.15 6.47
CA ALA A 415 8.47 1.20 6.34
C ALA A 415 9.60 2.25 6.31
N GLY A 416 9.74 2.93 5.17
CA GLY A 416 10.70 4.02 4.94
C GLY A 416 10.03 5.30 4.45
N GLN A 417 10.83 6.35 4.20
CA GLN A 417 10.34 7.65 3.71
C GLN A 417 9.94 7.56 2.23
N GLY A 418 8.72 7.11 1.95
CA GLY A 418 8.17 6.99 0.60
C GLY A 418 8.43 5.64 -0.10
N PHE A 419 8.95 4.65 0.62
CA PHE A 419 9.20 3.29 0.13
C PHE A 419 8.96 2.27 1.24
N GLY A 420 8.71 1.01 0.89
CA GLY A 420 8.49 -0.08 1.84
C GLY A 420 7.42 -1.07 1.40
N GLY A 421 7.03 -1.96 2.31
CA GLY A 421 5.89 -2.86 2.14
C GLY A 421 4.61 -2.22 2.65
N ILE A 422 3.50 -2.39 1.93
CA ILE A 422 2.18 -1.99 2.41
C ILE A 422 1.21 -3.13 2.13
N GLN A 423 0.63 -3.66 3.19
CA GLN A 423 -0.49 -4.60 3.12
C GLN A 423 -1.52 -4.06 4.11
N ILE A 424 -2.71 -3.65 3.67
CA ILE A 424 -3.73 -3.14 4.59
C ILE A 424 -4.61 -4.31 5.06
N PRO A 425 -4.82 -4.51 6.38
CA PRO A 425 -5.80 -5.46 6.88
C PRO A 425 -7.20 -5.15 6.34
N ARG A 426 -7.93 -6.16 5.90
CA ARG A 426 -9.29 -6.01 5.38
C ARG A 426 -10.33 -6.14 6.48
N VAL A 427 -11.52 -5.60 6.26
CA VAL A 427 -12.64 -5.75 7.19
C VAL A 427 -12.93 -7.24 7.40
N GLY A 428 -12.98 -7.63 8.68
CA GLY A 428 -13.14 -9.01 9.12
C GLY A 428 -11.86 -9.84 9.19
N ASP A 429 -10.68 -9.28 8.89
CA ASP A 429 -9.41 -9.93 9.22
C ASP A 429 -9.18 -9.91 10.75
N GLU A 430 -8.47 -10.90 11.26
CA GLU A 430 -8.01 -10.92 12.64
C GLU A 430 -6.57 -10.39 12.75
N VAL A 431 -6.39 -9.40 13.61
CA VAL A 431 -5.13 -8.70 13.82
C VAL A 431 -4.66 -8.86 15.26
N VAL A 432 -3.35 -8.85 15.45
CA VAL A 432 -2.71 -8.83 16.77
C VAL A 432 -2.40 -7.38 17.13
N VAL A 433 -3.00 -6.89 18.21
CA VAL A 433 -2.90 -5.54 18.73
C VAL A 433 -2.07 -5.55 20.00
N ASP A 434 -0.98 -4.80 19.98
CA ASP A 434 -0.21 -4.45 21.17
C ASP A 434 -0.52 -2.99 21.58
N PHE A 435 0.00 -2.56 22.72
CA PHE A 435 -0.29 -1.26 23.31
C PHE A 435 1.00 -0.56 23.68
N ILE A 436 1.23 0.64 23.13
CA ILE A 436 2.49 1.38 23.36
C ILE A 436 2.61 1.69 24.85
N ASN A 437 3.75 1.34 25.47
CA ASN A 437 4.00 1.42 26.91
C ASN A 437 3.00 0.62 27.78
N GLY A 438 2.28 -0.34 27.18
CA GLY A 438 1.20 -1.07 27.82
C GLY A 438 -0.04 -0.22 28.10
N GLU A 439 -0.21 0.95 27.46
CA GLU A 439 -1.35 1.83 27.68
C GLU A 439 -2.55 1.45 26.80
N PRO A 440 -3.71 1.07 27.38
CA PRO A 440 -4.91 0.69 26.63
C PRO A 440 -5.39 1.76 25.63
N ASP A 441 -5.07 3.04 25.88
CA ASP A 441 -5.41 4.18 25.02
C ASP A 441 -4.55 4.27 23.75
N ARG A 442 -3.47 3.47 23.64
CA ARG A 442 -2.48 3.54 22.55
C ARG A 442 -2.31 2.21 21.81
N PRO A 443 -3.37 1.69 21.17
CA PRO A 443 -3.28 0.45 20.41
C PRO A 443 -2.39 0.61 19.16
N ILE A 444 -1.68 -0.46 18.81
CA ILE A 444 -0.91 -0.61 17.58
C ILE A 444 -1.01 -2.07 17.10
N ILE A 445 -1.36 -2.28 15.83
CA ILE A 445 -1.39 -3.61 15.23
C ILE A 445 0.03 -4.03 14.90
N ILE A 446 0.49 -5.15 15.46
CA ILE A 446 1.85 -5.68 15.26
C ILE A 446 1.90 -6.94 14.40
N GLY A 447 0.75 -7.55 14.13
CA GLY A 447 0.69 -8.81 13.39
C GLY A 447 -0.72 -9.19 12.94
N ARG A 448 -0.83 -10.35 12.31
CA ARG A 448 -2.08 -10.94 11.80
C ARG A 448 -2.05 -12.43 12.00
N VAL A 449 -3.21 -13.01 12.16
CA VAL A 449 -3.37 -14.46 12.33
C VAL A 449 -4.53 -14.94 11.48
N TYR A 450 -4.42 -16.17 10.99
CA TYR A 450 -5.52 -16.89 10.35
C TYR A 450 -6.41 -17.53 11.44
N ASN A 451 -7.68 -17.76 11.08
CA ASN A 451 -8.66 -18.44 11.93
C ASN A 451 -9.63 -19.26 11.05
N GLU A 452 -10.61 -19.96 11.64
CA GLU A 452 -11.53 -20.82 10.87
C GLU A 452 -12.34 -20.06 9.81
N ALA A 453 -12.65 -18.79 10.03
CA ALA A 453 -13.35 -17.95 9.05
C ALA A 453 -12.40 -17.35 7.98
N ARG A 454 -11.10 -17.32 8.27
CA ARG A 454 -10.04 -16.72 7.46
C ARG A 454 -8.87 -17.70 7.40
N MET A 455 -9.03 -18.76 6.61
CA MET A 455 -7.98 -19.77 6.43
C MET A 455 -6.83 -19.26 5.55
N PRO A 456 -5.62 -19.83 5.69
CA PRO A 456 -4.50 -19.58 4.78
C PRO A 456 -4.86 -19.83 3.29
N PRO A 457 -4.17 -19.20 2.33
CA PRO A 457 -4.48 -19.32 0.90
C PRO A 457 -4.18 -20.71 0.31
N TRP A 458 -3.38 -21.54 0.98
CA TRP A 458 -3.06 -22.90 0.57
C TRP A 458 -3.55 -23.90 1.60
N GLU A 459 -3.97 -25.08 1.14
CA GLU A 459 -4.54 -26.12 2.00
C GLU A 459 -3.46 -26.74 2.90
N LEU A 460 -3.42 -26.32 4.17
CA LEU A 460 -2.53 -26.89 5.19
C LEU A 460 -3.21 -28.05 5.93
N PRO A 461 -2.47 -29.11 6.30
CA PRO A 461 -1.00 -29.25 6.21
C PRO A 461 -0.48 -29.81 4.88
N ALA A 462 -1.34 -30.11 3.90
CA ALA A 462 -0.92 -30.75 2.64
C ALA A 462 0.09 -29.90 1.85
N ALA A 463 -0.05 -28.58 1.89
CA ALA A 463 0.83 -27.61 1.23
C ALA A 463 1.93 -27.04 2.15
N ALA A 464 2.42 -27.82 3.13
CA ALA A 464 3.40 -27.33 4.12
C ALA A 464 4.75 -26.87 3.54
N THR A 465 5.09 -27.27 2.31
CA THR A 465 6.30 -26.87 1.58
C THR A 465 6.09 -25.62 0.71
N GLN A 466 4.87 -25.05 0.69
CA GLN A 466 4.55 -23.84 -0.07
C GLN A 466 4.69 -22.59 0.79
N MET A 467 5.26 -21.54 0.22
CA MET A 467 5.35 -20.21 0.84
C MET A 467 5.21 -19.08 -0.18
N GLY A 468 4.88 -17.88 0.29
CA GLY A 468 4.87 -16.68 -0.54
C GLY A 468 3.71 -15.73 -0.21
N PHE A 469 3.28 -14.98 -1.22
CA PHE A 469 2.25 -13.95 -1.10
C PHE A 469 1.13 -14.20 -2.11
N MET A 470 -0.12 -14.19 -1.63
CA MET A 470 -1.31 -14.19 -2.46
C MET A 470 -2.18 -12.99 -2.08
N SER A 471 -2.41 -12.12 -3.04
CA SER A 471 -3.36 -11.01 -2.93
C SER A 471 -4.70 -11.42 -3.53
N ARG A 472 -5.74 -10.64 -3.25
CA ARG A 472 -7.06 -10.83 -3.85
C ARG A 472 -7.57 -9.51 -4.38
N SER A 473 -8.24 -9.49 -5.51
CA SER A 473 -8.87 -8.26 -6.03
C SER A 473 -9.88 -7.76 -5.01
N LYS A 474 -10.12 -6.45 -4.98
CA LYS A 474 -11.15 -5.88 -4.12
C LYS A 474 -12.49 -6.49 -4.55
N ASP A 475 -13.19 -7.11 -3.58
CA ASP A 475 -14.48 -7.78 -3.79
C ASP A 475 -14.47 -8.96 -4.79
N GLY A 476 -13.27 -9.48 -5.11
CA GLY A 476 -13.08 -10.63 -5.99
C GLY A 476 -13.30 -11.99 -5.31
N SER A 477 -13.39 -13.04 -6.14
CA SER A 477 -13.45 -14.43 -5.70
C SER A 477 -12.06 -15.02 -5.42
N PRO A 478 -11.93 -16.26 -4.89
CA PRO A 478 -10.63 -16.95 -4.80
C PRO A 478 -9.85 -17.03 -6.12
N ASP A 479 -10.53 -16.99 -7.27
CA ASP A 479 -9.89 -17.06 -8.60
C ASP A 479 -9.32 -15.70 -9.05
N ASN A 480 -9.61 -14.62 -8.31
CA ASN A 480 -9.20 -13.25 -8.63
C ASN A 480 -8.02 -12.83 -7.76
N ALA A 481 -6.80 -13.19 -8.18
CA ALA A 481 -5.60 -13.04 -7.35
C ALA A 481 -4.35 -12.68 -8.16
N ASN A 482 -3.44 -11.93 -7.54
CA ASN A 482 -2.02 -11.96 -7.92
C ASN A 482 -1.27 -12.82 -6.90
N ALA A 483 -0.31 -13.62 -7.37
CA ALA A 483 0.43 -14.53 -6.50
C ALA A 483 1.93 -14.59 -6.85
N LEU A 484 2.74 -14.70 -5.80
CA LEU A 484 4.15 -15.07 -5.83
C LEU A 484 4.30 -16.26 -4.89
N ARG A 485 4.61 -17.45 -5.42
CA ARG A 485 4.71 -18.67 -4.62
C ARG A 485 6.00 -19.42 -4.93
N PHE A 486 6.59 -19.95 -3.88
CA PHE A 486 7.69 -20.91 -3.89
C PHE A 486 7.16 -22.25 -3.39
N GLU A 487 7.47 -23.33 -4.11
CA GLU A 487 7.23 -24.72 -3.73
C GLU A 487 8.60 -25.38 -3.55
N ASP A 488 8.86 -25.87 -2.33
CA ASP A 488 10.13 -26.47 -1.94
C ASP A 488 10.04 -28.01 -1.82
N LYS A 489 8.97 -28.62 -2.36
CA LYS A 489 8.84 -30.07 -2.40
C LYS A 489 9.95 -30.69 -3.28
N PRO A 490 10.79 -31.60 -2.75
CA PRO A 490 11.91 -32.16 -3.49
C PRO A 490 11.50 -32.85 -4.80
N GLY A 491 12.13 -32.45 -5.91
CA GLY A 491 11.85 -32.98 -7.26
C GLY A 491 10.59 -32.41 -7.92
N GLU A 492 9.85 -31.56 -7.23
CA GLU A 492 8.67 -30.84 -7.71
C GLU A 492 8.78 -29.33 -7.43
N GLU A 493 10.01 -28.82 -7.25
CA GLU A 493 10.25 -27.43 -6.90
C GLU A 493 9.68 -26.49 -7.97
N GLN A 494 9.02 -25.42 -7.52
CA GLN A 494 8.38 -24.48 -8.44
C GLN A 494 8.42 -23.05 -7.94
N PHE A 495 8.85 -22.15 -8.83
CA PHE A 495 8.56 -20.73 -8.72
C PHE A 495 7.31 -20.41 -9.56
N TRP A 496 6.27 -19.90 -8.93
CA TRP A 496 5.04 -19.49 -9.59
C TRP A 496 4.79 -18.00 -9.39
N LEU A 497 4.81 -17.27 -10.51
CA LEU A 497 4.42 -15.86 -10.58
C LEU A 497 3.15 -15.76 -11.41
N HIS A 498 2.10 -15.20 -10.82
CA HIS A 498 0.79 -15.05 -11.43
C HIS A 498 0.30 -13.61 -11.29
N ALA A 499 -0.01 -13.00 -12.43
CA ALA A 499 -0.66 -11.71 -12.52
C ALA A 499 -2.11 -11.91 -13.00
N GLU A 500 -3.08 -11.33 -12.28
CA GLU A 500 -4.49 -11.45 -12.62
C GLU A 500 -4.81 -10.74 -13.95
N ARG A 501 -4.11 -9.63 -14.24
CA ARG A 501 -4.40 -8.75 -15.38
C ARG A 501 -3.17 -8.40 -16.20
N ASN A 502 -2.43 -7.38 -15.77
CA ASN A 502 -1.22 -6.91 -16.47
C ASN A 502 0.01 -7.32 -15.65
N MET A 503 1.07 -7.73 -16.34
CA MET A 503 2.40 -7.91 -15.76
C MET A 503 3.36 -7.02 -16.53
N ASP A 504 3.82 -5.95 -15.89
CA ASP A 504 4.83 -5.04 -16.42
C ASP A 504 6.19 -5.37 -15.79
N THR A 505 7.27 -5.33 -16.57
CA THR A 505 8.63 -5.59 -16.09
C THR A 505 9.56 -4.58 -16.74
N GLU A 506 10.26 -3.81 -15.91
CA GLU A 506 11.18 -2.76 -16.34
C GLU A 506 12.55 -3.02 -15.70
N VAL A 507 13.60 -3.00 -16.52
CA VAL A 507 14.99 -3.24 -16.12
C VAL A 507 15.84 -2.12 -16.71
N GLU A 508 16.41 -1.28 -15.85
CA GLU A 508 17.14 -0.07 -16.26
C GLU A 508 18.51 -0.35 -16.89
N GLN A 509 19.06 -1.54 -16.66
CA GLN A 509 20.38 -1.94 -17.14
C GLN A 509 20.25 -3.28 -17.87
N ASP A 510 20.74 -4.37 -17.26
CA ASP A 510 20.85 -5.67 -17.90
C ASP A 510 19.84 -6.68 -17.33
N GLU A 511 19.10 -7.35 -18.23
CA GLU A 511 18.30 -8.54 -17.91
C GLU A 511 19.04 -9.80 -18.38
N SER A 512 19.12 -10.82 -17.53
CA SER A 512 19.62 -12.15 -17.90
C SER A 512 18.60 -13.24 -17.58
N HIS A 513 18.49 -14.24 -18.46
CA HIS A 513 17.54 -15.33 -18.29
C HIS A 513 18.13 -16.65 -18.80
N SER A 514 18.23 -17.64 -17.91
CA SER A 514 18.80 -18.95 -18.20
C SER A 514 17.81 -20.05 -17.83
N VAL A 515 17.57 -20.97 -18.76
CA VAL A 515 16.70 -22.14 -18.56
C VAL A 515 17.52 -23.39 -18.83
N GLY A 516 17.71 -24.24 -17.82
CA GLY A 516 18.57 -25.42 -17.93
C GLY A 516 17.98 -26.57 -18.75
N GLN A 517 16.66 -26.56 -18.98
CA GLN A 517 15.94 -27.58 -19.75
C GLN A 517 15.07 -26.89 -20.81
N ASN A 518 13.74 -26.95 -20.70
CA ASN A 518 12.82 -26.47 -21.73
C ASN A 518 12.17 -25.13 -21.34
N ARG A 519 12.02 -24.24 -22.33
CA ARG A 519 11.21 -23.00 -22.23
C ARG A 519 10.04 -23.07 -23.19
N THR A 520 8.82 -22.94 -22.67
CA THR A 520 7.60 -22.78 -23.47
C THR A 520 7.03 -21.39 -23.25
N LYS A 521 6.69 -20.68 -24.35
CA LYS A 521 6.05 -19.36 -24.32
C LYS A 521 4.81 -19.39 -25.21
N THR A 522 3.67 -19.00 -24.65
CA THR A 522 2.40 -18.89 -25.37
C THR A 522 1.88 -17.48 -25.23
N VAL A 523 1.57 -16.82 -26.35
CA VAL A 523 0.96 -15.49 -26.39
C VAL A 523 -0.39 -15.64 -27.09
N GLY A 524 -1.48 -15.31 -26.40
CA GLY A 524 -2.84 -15.52 -26.92
C GLY A 524 -3.26 -14.53 -28.00
N LYS A 525 -2.52 -13.42 -28.17
CA LYS A 525 -2.74 -12.38 -29.17
C LYS A 525 -1.41 -11.99 -29.81
N ASP A 526 -0.98 -10.74 -29.65
CA ASP A 526 0.16 -10.16 -30.35
C ASP A 526 1.43 -10.14 -29.48
N GLU A 527 2.58 -10.37 -30.11
CA GLU A 527 3.90 -10.18 -29.52
C GLU A 527 4.68 -9.15 -30.36
N THR A 528 5.17 -8.09 -29.68
CA THR A 528 6.05 -7.09 -30.29
C THR A 528 7.42 -7.16 -29.61
N SER A 529 8.50 -7.16 -30.41
CA SER A 529 9.88 -7.14 -29.91
C SER A 529 10.66 -6.06 -30.64
N HIS A 530 11.15 -5.06 -29.90
CA HIS A 530 11.91 -3.94 -30.44
C HIS A 530 13.31 -3.88 -29.82
N ILE A 531 14.32 -4.26 -30.59
CA ILE A 531 15.73 -4.21 -30.18
C ILE A 531 16.36 -3.02 -30.89
N LYS A 532 16.84 -2.03 -30.13
CA LYS A 532 17.37 -0.76 -30.68
C LYS A 532 18.73 -0.90 -31.36
N GLN A 533 19.51 -1.89 -30.98
CA GLN A 533 20.84 -2.16 -31.52
C GLN A 533 20.89 -3.58 -32.12
N ASN A 534 21.68 -4.47 -31.51
CA ASN A 534 21.99 -5.77 -32.08
C ASN A 534 21.11 -6.86 -31.45
N ARG A 535 20.57 -7.74 -32.30
CA ARG A 535 19.96 -9.00 -31.87
C ARG A 535 20.76 -10.16 -32.44
N THR A 536 21.40 -10.93 -31.57
CA THR A 536 22.02 -12.21 -31.92
C THR A 536 21.11 -13.35 -31.48
N ARG A 537 20.90 -14.34 -32.34
CA ARG A 537 20.16 -15.56 -32.02
C ARG A 537 20.93 -16.76 -32.55
N THR A 538 21.27 -17.68 -31.66
CA THR A 538 21.95 -18.94 -31.98
C THR A 538 21.04 -20.09 -31.59
N VAL A 539 20.91 -21.08 -32.47
CA VAL A 539 20.18 -22.33 -32.23
C VAL A 539 21.12 -23.45 -32.65
N ASP A 540 21.63 -24.22 -31.69
CA ASP A 540 22.61 -25.29 -31.98
C ASP A 540 21.96 -26.52 -32.64
N GLY A 541 20.68 -26.74 -32.35
CA GLY A 541 19.86 -27.77 -32.98
C GLY A 541 19.06 -27.23 -34.17
N ASN A 542 17.79 -27.66 -34.27
CA ASN A 542 16.90 -27.26 -35.36
C ASN A 542 16.10 -26.00 -35.00
N GLU A 543 15.95 -25.09 -35.96
CA GLU A 543 14.94 -24.03 -35.90
C GLU A 543 13.79 -24.36 -36.85
N THR A 544 12.55 -24.32 -36.34
CA THR A 544 11.33 -24.42 -37.15
C THR A 544 10.50 -23.16 -36.94
N VAL A 545 10.11 -22.50 -38.02
CA VAL A 545 9.25 -21.32 -38.00
C VAL A 545 8.02 -21.57 -38.87
N THR A 546 6.84 -21.57 -38.26
CA THR A 546 5.57 -21.67 -38.97
C THR A 546 4.85 -20.33 -38.90
N VAL A 547 4.55 -19.74 -40.05
CA VAL A 547 3.76 -18.50 -40.17
C VAL A 547 2.46 -18.84 -40.88
N GLY A 548 1.33 -18.66 -40.20
CA GLY A 548 0.02 -19.05 -40.73
C GLY A 548 -0.52 -18.14 -41.84
N GLN A 549 0.05 -16.94 -41.99
CA GLN A 549 -0.34 -15.93 -42.98
C GLN A 549 0.90 -15.32 -43.64
N ASN A 550 1.07 -14.00 -43.56
CA ASN A 550 2.14 -13.27 -44.24
C ASN A 550 3.41 -13.16 -43.38
N ARG A 551 4.57 -13.29 -44.02
CA ARG A 551 5.87 -12.91 -43.45
C ARG A 551 6.47 -11.78 -44.31
N THR A 552 6.71 -10.63 -43.70
CA THR A 552 7.39 -9.49 -44.34
C THR A 552 8.75 -9.29 -43.67
N LYS A 553 9.80 -9.07 -44.47
CA LYS A 553 11.15 -8.78 -43.98
C LYS A 553 11.70 -7.58 -44.75
N THR A 554 12.14 -6.56 -44.03
CA THR A 554 12.77 -5.36 -44.60
C THR A 554 14.16 -5.20 -43.98
N ILE A 555 15.19 -5.10 -44.81
CA ILE A 555 16.58 -4.96 -44.40
C ILE A 555 17.10 -3.69 -45.08
N GLN A 556 17.53 -2.70 -44.29
CA GLN A 556 18.07 -1.45 -44.82
C GLN A 556 19.53 -1.59 -45.28
N GLY A 557 20.29 -2.44 -44.58
CA GLY A 557 21.66 -2.78 -44.94
C GLY A 557 21.72 -4.07 -45.77
N SER A 558 22.81 -4.81 -45.61
CA SER A 558 23.04 -6.07 -46.32
C SER A 558 22.39 -7.26 -45.62
N GLU A 559 21.93 -8.22 -46.42
CA GLU A 559 21.58 -9.57 -45.96
C GLU A 559 22.57 -10.59 -46.55
N THR A 560 23.12 -11.47 -45.71
CA THR A 560 23.94 -12.60 -46.14
C THR A 560 23.30 -13.89 -45.64
N THR A 561 23.06 -14.83 -46.56
CA THR A 561 22.56 -16.16 -46.24
C THR A 561 23.56 -17.19 -46.71
N THR A 562 24.13 -17.96 -45.79
CA THR A 562 25.05 -19.07 -46.09
C THR A 562 24.36 -20.39 -45.78
N VAL A 563 24.29 -21.27 -46.77
CA VAL A 563 23.77 -22.64 -46.61
C VAL A 563 24.89 -23.59 -47.01
N ASN A 564 25.46 -24.31 -46.03
CA ASN A 564 26.64 -25.17 -46.26
C ASN A 564 26.33 -26.44 -47.06
N GLN A 565 25.06 -26.87 -47.10
CA GLN A 565 24.63 -28.07 -47.80
C GLN A 565 23.57 -27.72 -48.85
N HIS A 566 22.30 -28.03 -48.59
CA HIS A 566 21.23 -27.91 -49.56
C HIS A 566 20.24 -26.82 -49.18
N ARG A 567 19.85 -25.99 -50.16
CA ARG A 567 18.70 -25.08 -50.07
C ARG A 567 17.66 -25.56 -51.07
N THR A 568 16.44 -25.83 -50.60
CA THR A 568 15.26 -26.08 -51.46
C THR A 568 14.26 -24.96 -51.23
N GLU A 569 13.81 -24.35 -52.31
CA GLU A 569 12.78 -23.32 -52.29
C GLU A 569 11.64 -23.75 -53.20
N THR A 570 10.40 -23.58 -52.75
CA THR A 570 9.21 -23.98 -53.51
C THR A 570 8.17 -22.88 -53.41
N VAL A 571 7.90 -22.23 -54.54
CA VAL A 571 6.86 -21.21 -54.67
C VAL A 571 5.71 -21.81 -55.49
N LYS A 572 4.53 -21.96 -54.86
CA LYS A 572 3.34 -22.50 -55.55
C LYS A 572 2.62 -21.44 -56.40
N GLY A 573 2.74 -20.17 -56.02
CA GLY A 573 2.21 -19.03 -56.76
C GLY A 573 3.27 -18.41 -57.67
N ASN A 574 3.27 -17.08 -57.74
CA ASN A 574 4.26 -16.33 -58.52
C ASN A 574 5.47 -15.98 -57.65
N GLU A 575 6.65 -16.03 -58.26
CA GLU A 575 7.88 -15.43 -57.74
C GLU A 575 8.22 -14.20 -58.60
N THR A 576 8.63 -13.10 -57.97
CA THR A 576 9.10 -11.89 -58.66
C THR A 576 10.38 -11.42 -58.00
N LEU A 577 11.46 -11.36 -58.79
CA LEU A 577 12.76 -10.87 -58.36
C LEU A 577 13.09 -9.59 -59.14
N SER A 578 13.23 -8.48 -58.41
CA SER A 578 13.69 -7.20 -58.96
C SER A 578 15.07 -6.87 -58.38
N VAL A 579 16.03 -6.56 -59.25
CA VAL A 579 17.39 -6.14 -58.87
C VAL A 579 17.70 -4.86 -59.63
N GLU A 580 17.83 -3.74 -58.91
CA GLU A 580 17.99 -2.41 -59.52
C GLU A 580 19.41 -2.13 -60.01
N GLN A 581 20.40 -2.85 -59.48
CA GLN A 581 21.79 -2.74 -59.87
C GLN A 581 22.25 -4.07 -60.50
N ASN A 582 23.23 -4.74 -59.90
CA ASN A 582 23.84 -5.92 -60.45
C ASN A 582 23.33 -7.19 -59.76
N ARG A 583 23.13 -8.25 -60.55
CA ARG A 583 23.01 -9.62 -60.08
C ARG A 583 24.17 -10.43 -60.63
N ASP A 584 25.10 -10.80 -59.76
CA ASP A 584 26.18 -11.73 -60.08
C ASP A 584 25.78 -13.15 -59.66
N GLU A 585 25.80 -14.09 -60.60
CA GLU A 585 25.48 -15.49 -60.36
C GLU A 585 26.64 -16.37 -60.82
N THR A 586 27.24 -17.11 -59.88
CA THR A 586 28.33 -18.05 -60.15
C THR A 586 27.89 -19.45 -59.77
N ILE A 587 27.90 -20.36 -60.74
CA ILE A 587 27.53 -21.77 -60.56
C ILE A 587 28.73 -22.61 -61.01
N THR A 588 29.39 -23.28 -60.07
CA THR A 588 30.58 -24.10 -60.35
C THR A 588 30.22 -25.48 -60.91
N GLY A 589 29.04 -25.99 -60.53
CA GLY A 589 28.47 -27.22 -61.06
C GLY A 589 27.54 -26.97 -62.26
N ASN A 590 26.53 -27.82 -62.41
CA ASN A 590 25.56 -27.72 -63.50
C ASN A 590 24.45 -26.72 -63.17
N HIS A 591 24.13 -25.83 -64.11
CA HIS A 591 22.89 -25.05 -64.11
C HIS A 591 21.88 -25.70 -65.05
N THR A 592 20.76 -26.22 -64.53
CA THR A 592 19.66 -26.77 -65.33
C THR A 592 18.41 -25.93 -65.13
N ALA A 593 17.95 -25.27 -66.20
CA ALA A 593 16.70 -24.51 -66.21
C ALA A 593 15.70 -25.18 -67.17
N THR A 594 14.51 -25.52 -66.68
CA THR A 594 13.41 -26.05 -67.49
C THR A 594 12.24 -25.07 -67.48
N VAL A 595 11.91 -24.50 -68.64
CA VAL A 595 10.75 -23.61 -68.82
C VAL A 595 9.74 -24.33 -69.70
N LYS A 596 8.55 -24.63 -69.17
CA LYS A 596 7.52 -25.43 -69.88
C LYS A 596 6.68 -24.65 -70.89
N SER A 597 6.65 -23.33 -70.76
CA SER A 597 5.92 -22.42 -71.64
C SER A 597 6.91 -21.42 -72.25
N ASN A 598 6.62 -20.13 -72.20
CA ASN A 598 7.46 -19.10 -72.79
C ASN A 598 8.64 -18.74 -71.88
N HIS A 599 9.83 -18.62 -72.48
CA HIS A 599 10.96 -17.90 -71.92
C HIS A 599 11.19 -16.64 -72.77
N THR A 600 11.01 -15.46 -72.17
CA THR A 600 11.23 -14.17 -72.82
C THR A 600 12.35 -13.44 -72.10
N GLY A 601 13.40 -13.07 -72.83
CA GLY A 601 14.50 -12.26 -72.31
C GLY A 601 14.75 -11.08 -73.23
N THR A 602 14.89 -9.90 -72.64
CA THR A 602 15.26 -8.66 -73.33
C THR A 602 16.55 -8.15 -72.71
N VAL A 603 17.55 -7.85 -73.55
CA VAL A 603 18.78 -7.17 -73.12
C VAL A 603 18.83 -5.85 -73.88
N GLU A 604 18.65 -4.73 -73.18
CA GLU A 604 18.69 -3.39 -73.79
C GLU A 604 20.13 -2.91 -74.03
N GLY A 605 21.07 -3.39 -73.21
CA GLY A 605 22.49 -3.12 -73.34
C GLY A 605 23.25 -4.15 -74.17
N HIS A 606 24.53 -4.33 -73.88
CA HIS A 606 25.39 -5.30 -74.55
C HIS A 606 25.24 -6.70 -73.93
N GLN A 607 25.11 -7.72 -74.78
CA GLN A 607 25.15 -9.12 -74.37
C GLN A 607 26.43 -9.79 -74.87
N THR A 608 27.26 -10.29 -73.96
CA THR A 608 28.39 -11.17 -74.29
C THR A 608 28.04 -12.60 -73.89
N LEU A 609 28.19 -13.55 -74.81
CA LEU A 609 28.10 -14.98 -74.51
C LEU A 609 29.39 -15.66 -74.95
N THR A 610 30.19 -16.08 -73.97
CA THR A 610 31.41 -16.86 -74.20
C THR A 610 31.15 -18.32 -73.83
N VAL A 611 31.41 -19.25 -74.75
CA VAL A 611 31.39 -20.70 -74.48
C VAL A 611 32.76 -21.24 -74.80
N ASN A 612 33.47 -21.75 -73.79
CA ASN A 612 34.86 -22.18 -73.91
C ASN A 612 35.02 -23.57 -74.55
N GLN A 613 33.96 -24.38 -74.50
CA GLN A 613 33.91 -25.70 -75.11
C GLN A 613 32.78 -25.73 -76.14
N ASP A 614 31.99 -26.80 -76.16
CA ASP A 614 30.94 -26.99 -77.15
C ASP A 614 29.68 -26.18 -76.80
N ARG A 615 29.12 -25.54 -77.84
CA ARG A 615 27.79 -24.95 -77.79
C ARG A 615 26.88 -25.68 -78.78
N THR A 616 25.94 -26.48 -78.28
CA THR A 616 24.86 -27.05 -79.09
C THR A 616 23.62 -26.17 -78.97
N ARG A 617 23.07 -25.74 -80.11
CA ARG A 617 21.80 -25.01 -80.19
C ARG A 617 20.90 -25.77 -81.17
N THR A 618 19.77 -26.27 -80.66
CA THR A 618 18.76 -26.96 -81.46
C THR A 618 17.48 -26.16 -81.44
N VAL A 619 16.94 -25.84 -82.61
CA VAL A 619 15.64 -25.18 -82.77
C VAL A 619 14.76 -26.10 -83.62
N ASN A 620 13.74 -26.70 -83.01
CA ASN A 620 12.83 -27.60 -83.72
C ASN A 620 11.79 -26.85 -84.58
N GLY A 621 11.48 -25.61 -84.21
CA GLY A 621 10.63 -24.71 -84.97
C GLY A 621 11.43 -23.76 -85.87
N ASN A 622 10.88 -22.57 -86.11
CA ASN A 622 11.56 -21.55 -86.90
C ASN A 622 12.57 -20.77 -86.06
N GLU A 623 13.75 -20.50 -86.62
CA GLU A 623 14.70 -19.54 -86.09
C GLU A 623 14.73 -18.27 -86.96
N LYS A 624 14.39 -17.11 -86.37
CA LYS A 624 14.53 -15.80 -87.02
C LYS A 624 15.70 -15.05 -86.38
N VAL A 625 16.74 -14.77 -87.17
CA VAL A 625 17.87 -13.92 -86.75
C VAL A 625 17.83 -12.63 -87.56
N GLN A 626 17.64 -11.50 -86.88
CA GLN A 626 17.63 -10.18 -87.50
C GLN A 626 18.76 -9.34 -86.91
N VAL A 627 19.67 -8.86 -87.76
CA VAL A 627 20.76 -7.95 -87.38
C VAL A 627 20.63 -6.69 -88.23
N GLN A 628 20.44 -5.54 -87.58
CA GLN A 628 20.19 -4.28 -88.29
C GLN A 628 21.48 -3.58 -88.75
N GLN A 629 22.57 -3.82 -88.04
CA GLN A 629 23.89 -3.29 -88.36
C GLN A 629 24.79 -4.43 -88.87
N ASN A 630 26.05 -4.47 -88.42
CA ASN A 630 27.02 -5.43 -88.88
C ASN A 630 26.84 -6.79 -88.21
N ARG A 631 26.90 -7.86 -89.01
CA ARG A 631 27.05 -9.22 -88.54
C ARG A 631 28.39 -9.76 -89.00
N THR A 632 29.28 -10.05 -88.07
CA THR A 632 30.55 -10.74 -88.35
C THR A 632 30.44 -12.19 -87.90
N VAL A 633 30.79 -13.12 -88.79
CA VAL A 633 30.91 -14.55 -88.47
C VAL A 633 32.34 -14.95 -88.83
N ALA A 634 33.16 -15.23 -87.82
CA ALA A 634 34.51 -15.73 -88.00
C ALA A 634 34.54 -17.21 -87.58
N VAL A 635 34.97 -18.08 -88.50
CA VAL A 635 35.17 -19.52 -88.24
C VAL A 635 36.60 -19.84 -88.60
N THR A 636 37.41 -20.22 -87.61
CA THR A 636 38.83 -20.55 -87.79
C THR A 636 39.05 -22.00 -88.23
N GLY A 637 38.12 -22.88 -87.84
CA GLY A 637 38.04 -24.25 -88.33
C GLY A 637 37.11 -24.38 -89.54
N ASN A 638 36.50 -25.56 -89.68
CA ASN A 638 35.60 -25.83 -90.79
C ASN A 638 34.20 -25.25 -90.51
N GLN A 639 33.66 -24.51 -91.47
CA GLN A 639 32.24 -24.18 -91.50
C GLN A 639 31.53 -25.10 -92.50
N THR A 640 30.58 -25.90 -92.03
CA THR A 640 29.66 -26.67 -92.88
C THR A 640 28.28 -26.04 -92.82
N LEU A 641 27.70 -25.70 -93.98
CA LEU A 641 26.33 -25.19 -94.09
C LEU A 641 25.54 -26.13 -95.02
N ASN A 642 24.66 -26.92 -94.42
CA ASN A 642 23.75 -27.79 -95.16
C ASN A 642 22.38 -27.13 -95.22
N VAL A 643 21.90 -26.85 -96.43
CA VAL A 643 20.53 -26.36 -96.66
C VAL A 643 19.85 -27.37 -97.58
N THR A 644 18.84 -28.06 -97.06
CA THR A 644 18.08 -29.09 -97.81
C THR A 644 16.95 -28.49 -98.63
N GLY A 645 16.40 -27.36 -98.18
CA GLY A 645 15.46 -26.54 -98.94
C GLY A 645 16.19 -25.50 -99.78
N ASN A 646 15.47 -24.43 -100.12
CA ASN A 646 16.04 -23.33 -100.87
C ASN A 646 17.00 -22.50 -100.01
N ARG A 647 18.12 -22.09 -100.60
CA ARG A 647 19.01 -21.09 -100.04
C ARG A 647 18.97 -19.85 -100.93
N ASP A 648 18.25 -18.82 -100.48
CA ASP A 648 18.24 -17.53 -101.13
C ASP A 648 19.32 -16.63 -100.53
N VAL A 649 20.17 -16.06 -101.37
CA VAL A 649 21.19 -15.09 -100.98
C VAL A 649 20.99 -13.85 -101.84
N THR A 650 20.71 -12.72 -101.20
CA THR A 650 20.60 -11.43 -101.87
C THR A 650 21.61 -10.47 -101.26
N VAL A 651 22.49 -9.94 -102.11
CA VAL A 651 23.48 -8.92 -101.72
C VAL A 651 23.22 -7.68 -102.56
N SER A 652 22.68 -6.63 -101.95
CA SER A 652 22.25 -5.42 -102.68
C SER A 652 23.39 -4.47 -103.05
N ARG A 653 24.57 -4.66 -102.48
CA ARG A 653 25.78 -3.91 -102.81
C ARG A 653 26.83 -4.85 -103.38
N ASN A 654 27.97 -4.99 -102.70
CA ASN A 654 29.07 -5.80 -103.19
C ASN A 654 29.11 -7.13 -102.44
N GLU A 655 29.18 -8.23 -103.18
CA GLU A 655 29.64 -9.52 -102.66
C GLU A 655 31.10 -9.70 -103.05
N ASN A 656 32.00 -9.81 -102.05
CA ASN A 656 33.38 -10.20 -102.30
C ASN A 656 33.58 -11.64 -101.81
N ARG A 657 33.91 -12.54 -102.74
CA ARG A 657 34.16 -13.94 -102.43
C ARG A 657 35.56 -14.33 -102.85
N VAL A 658 36.44 -14.48 -101.86
CA VAL A 658 37.82 -14.90 -102.04
C VAL A 658 37.94 -16.37 -101.63
N VAL A 659 38.47 -17.20 -102.52
CA VAL A 659 38.82 -18.59 -102.24
C VAL A 659 40.29 -18.77 -102.60
N SER A 660 41.15 -18.87 -101.59
CA SER A 660 42.61 -18.89 -101.80
C SER A 660 43.15 -20.22 -102.32
N GLN A 661 42.39 -21.30 -102.16
CA GLN A 661 42.73 -22.62 -102.67
C GLN A 661 41.70 -23.07 -103.70
N LYS A 662 41.14 -24.27 -103.55
CA LYS A 662 40.19 -24.84 -104.49
C LYS A 662 38.78 -24.36 -104.21
N GLN A 663 38.14 -23.78 -105.21
CA GLN A 663 36.68 -23.66 -105.24
C GLN A 663 36.10 -24.80 -106.07
N VAL A 664 35.18 -25.57 -105.49
CA VAL A 664 34.38 -26.57 -106.22
C VAL A 664 32.94 -26.07 -106.29
N VAL A 665 32.39 -26.02 -107.49
CA VAL A 665 30.97 -25.69 -107.73
C VAL A 665 30.38 -26.82 -108.57
N SER A 666 29.51 -27.62 -107.96
CA SER A 666 28.77 -28.68 -108.64
C SER A 666 27.30 -28.31 -108.68
N ILE A 667 26.69 -28.34 -109.87
CA ILE A 667 25.32 -27.90 -110.09
C ILE A 667 24.58 -29.01 -110.85
N GLY A 668 23.52 -29.55 -110.26
CA GLY A 668 22.84 -30.74 -110.78
C GLY A 668 21.79 -30.47 -111.86
N ALA A 669 21.05 -29.36 -111.78
CA ALA A 669 19.96 -29.06 -112.72
C ALA A 669 20.35 -28.03 -113.80
N GLY A 670 21.11 -27.00 -113.43
CA GLY A 670 21.58 -25.97 -114.36
C GLY A 670 22.00 -24.69 -113.65
N ARG A 671 22.81 -23.86 -114.32
CA ARG A 671 23.25 -22.54 -113.84
C ARG A 671 22.83 -21.46 -114.83
N THR A 672 22.17 -20.43 -114.34
CA THR A 672 22.00 -19.16 -115.08
C THR A 672 22.90 -18.12 -114.45
N LEU A 673 23.73 -17.47 -115.26
CA LEU A 673 24.56 -16.34 -114.85
C LEU A 673 24.18 -15.16 -115.73
N THR A 674 23.64 -14.11 -115.11
CA THR A 674 23.25 -12.88 -115.79
C THR A 674 24.13 -11.76 -115.26
N ILE A 675 24.87 -11.10 -116.16
CA ILE A 675 25.74 -9.97 -115.83
C ILE A 675 25.31 -8.81 -116.72
N THR A 676 24.85 -7.72 -116.10
CA THR A 676 24.38 -6.53 -116.81
C THR A 676 25.50 -5.51 -117.05
N GLY A 677 26.59 -5.60 -116.28
CA GLY A 677 27.81 -4.83 -116.47
C GLY A 677 28.87 -5.60 -117.27
N GLY A 678 30.14 -5.26 -117.07
CA GLY A 678 31.25 -6.02 -117.63
C GLY A 678 31.46 -7.34 -116.90
N ASP A 679 31.71 -8.41 -117.65
CA ASP A 679 32.20 -9.69 -117.14
C ASP A 679 33.66 -9.87 -117.57
N THR A 680 34.56 -9.95 -116.59
CA THR A 680 36.00 -10.18 -116.85
C THR A 680 36.40 -11.50 -116.21
N ARG A 681 36.59 -12.52 -117.03
CA ARG A 681 37.16 -13.80 -116.60
C ARG A 681 38.65 -13.81 -116.94
N PHE A 682 39.47 -13.78 -115.91
CA PHE A 682 40.92 -13.96 -116.03
C PHE A 682 41.31 -15.29 -115.42
N THR A 683 42.19 -16.03 -116.08
CA THR A 683 42.76 -17.27 -115.56
C THR A 683 44.21 -17.32 -115.99
N GLU A 684 45.13 -17.34 -115.02
CA GLU A 684 46.57 -17.42 -115.26
C GLU A 684 46.99 -18.82 -115.72
N GLY A 685 46.27 -19.85 -115.25
CA GLY A 685 46.41 -21.24 -115.70
C GLY A 685 45.57 -21.56 -116.94
N SER A 686 45.36 -22.84 -117.19
CA SER A 686 44.51 -23.30 -118.29
C SER A 686 43.02 -23.09 -118.00
N VAL A 687 42.29 -22.66 -119.03
CA VAL A 687 40.82 -22.72 -119.05
C VAL A 687 40.42 -23.94 -119.87
N ALA A 688 39.58 -24.78 -119.28
CA ALA A 688 38.94 -25.89 -119.96
C ALA A 688 37.43 -25.78 -119.74
N ASP A 689 36.73 -25.38 -120.80
CA ASP A 689 35.28 -25.44 -120.86
C ASP A 689 34.91 -26.56 -121.83
N SER A 690 33.90 -27.35 -121.46
CA SER A 690 33.42 -28.47 -122.28
C SER A 690 31.94 -28.66 -122.07
N ALA A 691 31.25 -29.06 -123.13
CA ALA A 691 29.84 -29.45 -123.12
C ALA A 691 29.69 -30.71 -123.95
N THR A 692 28.77 -31.60 -123.56
CA THR A 692 28.54 -32.86 -124.28
C THR A 692 27.58 -32.71 -125.46
N THR A 693 26.73 -31.70 -125.42
CA THR A 693 25.73 -31.43 -126.46
C THR A 693 26.16 -30.27 -127.34
N THR A 694 26.16 -29.07 -126.76
CA THR A 694 26.42 -27.82 -127.46
C THR A 694 27.18 -26.87 -126.56
N PHE A 695 28.24 -26.27 -127.10
CA PHE A 695 28.92 -25.13 -126.52
C PHE A 695 28.72 -23.94 -127.46
N GLN A 696 28.07 -22.90 -127.00
CA GLN A 696 27.72 -21.75 -127.83
C GLN A 696 28.23 -20.45 -127.21
N ILE A 697 28.95 -19.69 -128.02
CA ILE A 697 29.32 -18.30 -127.71
C ILE A 697 28.66 -17.44 -128.77
N ASN A 698 27.85 -16.47 -128.36
CA ASN A 698 27.26 -15.51 -129.27
C ASN A 698 27.61 -14.08 -128.85
N VAL A 699 27.84 -13.24 -129.84
CA VAL A 699 27.93 -11.78 -129.74
C VAL A 699 27.01 -11.21 -130.82
N GLY A 700 25.80 -10.82 -130.45
CA GLY A 700 24.76 -10.42 -131.42
C GLY A 700 24.45 -11.55 -132.41
N GLU A 701 24.52 -11.25 -133.71
CA GLU A 701 24.30 -12.21 -134.80
C GLU A 701 25.55 -13.02 -135.19
N SER A 702 26.65 -12.86 -134.45
CA SER A 702 27.89 -13.62 -134.66
C SER A 702 28.11 -14.60 -133.53
N GLY A 703 28.69 -15.75 -133.82
CA GLY A 703 28.92 -16.75 -132.79
C GLY A 703 29.70 -17.96 -133.26
N ILE A 704 30.12 -18.73 -132.27
CA ILE A 704 30.73 -20.04 -132.45
C ILE A 704 29.80 -21.03 -131.76
N LEU A 705 29.23 -21.93 -132.54
CA LEU A 705 28.48 -23.07 -132.05
C LEU A 705 29.32 -24.32 -132.26
N ILE A 706 29.75 -24.92 -131.17
CA ILE A 706 30.32 -26.26 -131.19
C ILE A 706 29.20 -27.23 -130.81
N SER A 707 28.90 -28.18 -131.67
CA SER A 707 27.94 -29.25 -131.45
C SER A 707 28.64 -30.60 -131.63
N ASN A 708 27.97 -31.69 -131.30
CA ASN A 708 28.58 -33.01 -131.38
C ASN A 708 29.00 -33.37 -132.82
N GLY A 709 30.30 -33.31 -133.11
CA GLY A 709 30.89 -33.58 -134.41
C GLY A 709 30.91 -32.40 -135.39
N SER A 710 30.55 -31.19 -134.96
CA SER A 710 30.55 -29.99 -135.81
C SER A 710 30.94 -28.72 -135.06
N ILE A 711 31.76 -27.88 -135.69
CA ILE A 711 32.02 -26.49 -135.27
C ILE A 711 31.47 -25.59 -136.35
N GLU A 712 30.48 -24.77 -136.00
CA GLU A 712 29.95 -23.74 -136.86
C GLU A 712 30.38 -22.36 -136.34
N ILE A 713 31.08 -21.61 -137.17
CA ILE A 713 31.40 -20.21 -136.93
C ILE A 713 30.49 -19.40 -137.84
N THR A 714 29.59 -18.64 -137.24
CA THR A 714 28.63 -17.77 -137.92
C THR A 714 28.98 -16.31 -137.68
N ALA A 715 28.96 -15.51 -138.74
CA ALA A 715 29.12 -14.06 -138.64
C ALA A 715 28.27 -13.38 -139.71
N GLY A 716 27.22 -12.67 -139.29
CA GLY A 716 26.41 -11.83 -140.18
C GLY A 716 25.83 -12.56 -141.39
N GLY A 717 25.34 -13.80 -141.18
CA GLY A 717 24.71 -14.64 -142.20
C GLY A 717 25.67 -15.47 -143.06
N ALA A 718 26.99 -15.31 -142.91
CA ALA A 718 27.98 -16.24 -143.45
C ALA A 718 28.32 -17.31 -142.41
N SER A 719 28.55 -18.55 -142.85
CA SER A 719 28.94 -19.64 -141.95
C SER A 719 30.13 -20.44 -142.46
N ILE A 720 30.95 -20.87 -141.50
CA ILE A 720 32.00 -21.86 -141.70
C ILE A 720 31.65 -23.02 -140.80
N THR A 721 31.24 -24.13 -141.40
CA THR A 721 30.93 -25.36 -140.69
C THR A 721 32.04 -26.37 -140.92
N ILE A 722 32.69 -26.80 -139.85
CA ILE A 722 33.69 -27.84 -139.83
C ILE A 722 33.02 -29.09 -139.27
N ASN A 723 32.99 -30.19 -140.02
CA ASN A 723 32.53 -31.49 -139.53
C ASN A 723 33.33 -32.64 -140.16
N ALA A 724 32.97 -33.89 -139.86
CA ALA A 724 33.68 -35.07 -140.37
C ALA A 724 33.66 -35.23 -141.90
N ALA A 725 32.71 -34.57 -142.60
CA ALA A 725 32.66 -34.55 -144.06
C ALA A 725 33.56 -33.47 -144.68
N GLY A 726 34.06 -32.52 -143.89
CA GLY A 726 34.98 -31.46 -144.32
C GLY A 726 34.62 -30.07 -143.80
N VAL A 727 35.22 -29.05 -144.41
CA VAL A 727 34.93 -27.64 -144.12
C VAL A 727 33.98 -27.10 -145.19
N MET A 728 32.75 -26.78 -144.80
CA MET A 728 31.78 -26.08 -145.64
C MET A 728 31.80 -24.60 -145.31
N VAL A 729 32.12 -23.78 -146.30
CA VAL A 729 32.06 -22.32 -146.21
C VAL A 729 30.89 -21.84 -147.05
N ASN A 730 29.94 -21.15 -146.42
CA ASN A 730 28.78 -20.58 -147.07
C ASN A 730 28.81 -19.06 -146.90
N GLY A 731 29.08 -18.35 -148.00
CA GLY A 731 29.18 -16.90 -148.03
C GLY A 731 29.23 -16.37 -149.45
N LYS A 732 28.73 -15.14 -149.67
CA LYS A 732 28.62 -14.52 -151.01
C LYS A 732 29.96 -14.40 -151.76
N LYS A 733 31.08 -14.44 -151.03
CA LYS A 733 32.43 -14.36 -151.59
C LYS A 733 33.37 -15.23 -150.75
N ILE A 734 34.02 -16.21 -151.39
CA ILE A 734 35.01 -17.10 -150.77
C ILE A 734 36.32 -16.88 -151.53
N GLU A 735 37.33 -16.32 -150.85
CA GLU A 735 38.69 -16.19 -151.38
C GLU A 735 39.58 -17.21 -150.68
N LEU A 736 40.10 -18.18 -151.45
CA LEU A 736 41.07 -19.17 -151.00
C LEU A 736 42.42 -18.81 -151.64
N ASN A 737 43.36 -18.31 -150.85
CA ASN A 737 44.73 -18.09 -151.30
C ASN A 737 45.57 -19.34 -150.98
N ALA A 738 46.26 -19.88 -151.99
CA ALA A 738 47.26 -20.95 -151.79
C ALA A 738 48.52 -20.40 -151.10
#